data_AF-A0A813I6E4-F1
#
_entry.id   AF-A0A813I6E4-F1
#
_cell.length_a   1.000
_cell.length_b   1.000
_cell.length_c   1.000
_cell.angle_alpha   90.00
_cell.angle_beta   90.00
_cell.angle_gamma   90.00
#
_symmetry.space_group_name_H-M   'P 1'
#
loop_
_entity.id
_entity.type
_entity.pdbx_description
1 polymer ?
#
loop_
_entity_poly.entity_id
_entity_poly.type
_entity_poly.pdbx_seq_one_letter_code
_entity_poly.pdbx_strand_id
1 'polypeptide(L)'
;MATPEAQRLYLKEKVDADLCYLWDENDLTLAHQYAIAQNYKTMRKFAALGDTRSDVRAAFVADHGLDPLAAAPAGAENRAAVSGMVCSWELAKDFVQMESQLRAEVKVLGGKRPASVNERQAMRRAVEATMGKLPAREVPHPDYVATKLEEVEQDEPMALTLDMVTHAEEQEVNELTSTLDASGRVQVTRSKVKGRLPSNSEEYRMKLRIEAHTWLMLAAKFRSKTWLVGLTAADFSRFTDYTLGDKVLRMQIPDGHGEGHRLVDLNPPWGVVLSYEFQVRKLAFTLVRENGRTVSQGLEMAMKDTEVKEIFFTSAIALGGKRSSPPPPPGPFDNGRPKKMKFKEEAKETRRAEEKASSRLRKGKGKGTPKVEVPAQAYQYQEQSRANLPSAPVHEIKVLYVFAGHKRRSDLRGCLEILQEEHNFVLVMKEVDLCCGQQSDVMDEKLWQGIMDSIEADAWSIVVVVPPCHRHSRARNAWRASPGPTPLRSRTWPRGFPWIRGDKLAQVQSVNVFVEKTVEACRGAAKAGSFFLTEHPEDLGIAADWDWDFPAAIWQLPEILSLATDTGAVTFAVHQCDNFGLGLATAGTSKPTRCLSTLPGAAKQPYQGWPCLHQSGVYAGPLPKFCGHKHFQLLGGDKANKGVFSTSAAASYPAAMCMMLALMIVECGLSKPQAPTSLLKEGAEPVAVVAAATRQEELAGTIEVMIVAAEEAAKAEAQVVQPAVLAPTVSLNNDSQEEPSSDEEPDGTLKPRPQDHRGGVGPPVQVDWGGKVRELCDGFGLGSPTRWHPKDRHARTPFTERLRETVLKHVNKWWPDAVKTVMHLAVGKEIHRPSEEEMGCLREDWFRLLPDPEMASKLPEYQPFFLHAMAQTADLQGDPDWRVLDRVKDSYAEGVWTTTPATLAGDALRKNFTEEGKLGMMYETTLTLAKKQFKDRLRIAALGAIEKSDDSFRILFDGTHGVKLNNDIRPRDQLDFPMGSDAGTQLAHSREDMPGAHFTIAADVSKAHRRFKHAQRDWGLLICRDNSAANSDRVWVNRVGTFGVGSAAYWWGRLAGLIGRLNGRLLGGSYCWQSIFADNLVILAGGKDKWISILVTIAVWLMVGTPLAWHKFRGGLATDWVGYYLDMQTFAVGISLARAQWLTRWAGQVHQDGMADMRRFAEALGRMGFATHVLLWAKPFLAPLYAWSAAAPSEATIRVPKMIRLTLLFLEEQLKDGRHMLPCRKLWKDHGEWFRTDAKCDPDKVVLGGWICKDKTPTGK
;
A
#
# COMPACT_ATOMS: atom_id res chain seq x y z
N MET A 1 30.87 -54.26 -9.83
CA MET A 1 30.96 -52.83 -10.23
C MET A 1 29.55 -52.34 -10.56
N ALA A 2 29.27 -51.04 -10.47
CA ALA A 2 28.01 -50.49 -10.97
C ALA A 2 27.94 -50.62 -12.51
N THR A 3 26.75 -50.80 -13.08
CA THR A 3 26.58 -50.80 -14.54
C THR A 3 26.84 -49.41 -15.14
N PRO A 4 27.23 -49.28 -16.42
CA PRO A 4 27.44 -47.97 -17.04
C PRO A 4 26.22 -47.03 -16.96
N GLU A 5 25.00 -47.59 -16.94
CA GLU A 5 23.77 -46.84 -16.75
C GLU A 5 23.63 -46.32 -15.31
N ALA A 6 23.91 -47.16 -14.31
CA ALA A 6 23.94 -46.74 -12.91
C ALA A 6 25.05 -45.71 -12.62
N GLN A 7 26.20 -45.81 -13.30
CA GLN A 7 27.27 -44.81 -13.23
C GLN A 7 26.80 -43.45 -13.78
N ARG A 8 26.18 -43.43 -14.97
CA ARG A 8 25.59 -42.21 -15.57
C ARG A 8 24.51 -41.61 -14.68
N LEU A 9 23.63 -42.43 -14.11
CA LEU A 9 22.57 -41.97 -13.20
C LEU A 9 23.16 -41.36 -11.92
N TYR A 10 24.15 -42.00 -11.31
CA TYR A 10 24.83 -41.48 -10.13
C TYR A 10 25.50 -40.13 -10.39
N LEU A 11 26.19 -39.95 -11.52
CA LEU A 11 26.76 -38.66 -11.92
C LEU A 11 25.66 -37.61 -12.12
N LYS A 12 24.60 -37.95 -12.87
CA LYS A 12 23.45 -37.06 -13.15
C LYS A 12 22.74 -36.59 -11.88
N GLU A 13 22.68 -37.43 -10.84
CA GLU A 13 22.05 -37.06 -9.57
C GLU A 13 23.00 -36.36 -8.60
N LYS A 14 24.19 -36.93 -8.35
CA LYS A 14 24.99 -36.65 -7.14
C LYS A 14 26.21 -35.74 -7.36
N VAL A 15 26.48 -35.27 -8.59
CA VAL A 15 27.66 -34.45 -8.93
C VAL A 15 27.25 -33.14 -9.63
N ASP A 16 27.95 -32.04 -9.32
CA ASP A 16 27.77 -30.73 -9.97
C ASP A 16 27.82 -30.84 -11.50
N ALA A 17 26.85 -30.24 -12.20
CA ALA A 17 26.80 -30.28 -13.68
C ALA A 17 28.02 -29.61 -14.32
N ASP A 18 28.53 -28.53 -13.72
CA ASP A 18 29.73 -27.82 -14.18
C ASP A 18 30.99 -28.71 -14.07
N LEU A 19 31.05 -29.62 -13.08
CA LEU A 19 32.16 -30.56 -12.88
C LEU A 19 32.12 -31.72 -13.88
N CYS A 20 30.94 -32.29 -14.14
CA CYS A 20 30.77 -33.32 -15.18
C CYS A 20 31.10 -32.77 -16.58
N TYR A 21 30.65 -31.55 -16.91
CA TYR A 21 31.01 -30.88 -18.18
C TYR A 21 32.52 -30.81 -18.37
N LEU A 22 33.24 -30.45 -17.31
CA LEU A 22 34.68 -30.22 -17.32
C LEU A 22 35.46 -31.54 -17.48
N TRP A 23 34.98 -32.63 -16.86
CA TRP A 23 35.52 -33.97 -17.10
C TRP A 23 35.26 -34.49 -18.52
N ASP A 24 34.07 -34.25 -19.09
CA ASP A 24 33.76 -34.58 -20.49
C ASP A 24 34.64 -33.80 -21.47
N GLU A 25 35.00 -32.55 -21.16
CA GLU A 25 35.88 -31.69 -21.98
C GLU A 25 37.37 -32.10 -21.91
N ASN A 26 37.75 -32.91 -20.93
CA ASN A 26 39.09 -33.47 -20.76
C ASN A 26 39.16 -34.98 -21.07
N ASP A 27 38.22 -35.50 -21.88
CA ASP A 27 38.12 -36.89 -22.34
C ASP A 27 38.15 -37.97 -21.21
N LEU A 28 37.71 -37.62 -19.99
CA LEU A 28 37.72 -38.56 -18.88
C LEU A 28 36.63 -39.63 -19.03
N THR A 29 37.05 -40.90 -19.07
CA THR A 29 36.14 -42.04 -19.20
C THR A 29 35.13 -42.11 -18.04
N LEU A 30 33.93 -42.63 -18.34
CA LEU A 30 32.83 -42.77 -17.38
C LEU A 30 33.24 -43.48 -16.06
N ALA A 31 34.14 -44.46 -16.15
CA ALA A 31 34.66 -45.17 -14.99
C ALA A 31 35.52 -44.25 -14.08
N HIS A 32 36.39 -43.42 -14.67
CA HIS A 32 37.19 -42.44 -13.94
C HIS A 32 36.32 -41.33 -13.34
N GLN A 33 35.36 -40.78 -14.11
CA GLN A 33 34.39 -39.81 -13.59
C GLN A 33 33.64 -40.37 -12.38
N TYR A 34 33.12 -41.60 -12.48
CA TYR A 34 32.40 -42.26 -11.38
C TYR A 34 33.28 -42.52 -10.16
N ALA A 35 34.56 -42.85 -10.34
CA ALA A 35 35.52 -43.06 -9.24
C ALA A 35 35.81 -41.76 -8.48
N ILE A 36 36.15 -40.68 -9.19
CA ILE A 36 36.39 -39.36 -8.59
C ILE A 36 35.12 -38.86 -7.86
N ALA A 37 33.95 -39.04 -8.48
CA ALA A 37 32.64 -38.67 -7.94
C ALA A 37 32.20 -39.42 -6.67
N GLN A 38 32.93 -40.43 -6.19
CA GLN A 38 32.67 -40.99 -4.86
C GLN A 38 33.02 -39.96 -3.77
N ASN A 39 34.16 -39.29 -3.93
CA ASN A 39 34.75 -38.39 -2.93
C ASN A 39 34.57 -36.90 -3.28
N TYR A 40 34.65 -36.54 -4.57
CA TYR A 40 34.67 -35.16 -5.06
C TYR A 40 33.42 -34.87 -5.89
N LYS A 41 32.37 -34.42 -5.21
CA LYS A 41 31.02 -34.23 -5.80
C LYS A 41 30.73 -32.81 -6.27
N THR A 42 31.54 -31.84 -5.83
CA THR A 42 31.34 -30.42 -6.14
C THR A 42 32.61 -29.74 -6.61
N MET A 43 32.48 -28.72 -7.47
CA MET A 43 33.60 -27.98 -8.06
C MET A 43 34.57 -27.47 -6.99
N ARG A 44 34.07 -26.90 -5.89
CA ARG A 44 34.90 -26.37 -4.80
C ARG A 44 35.65 -27.45 -4.04
N LYS A 45 35.05 -28.63 -3.82
CA LYS A 45 35.72 -29.75 -3.15
C LYS A 45 36.77 -30.39 -4.06
N PHE A 46 36.53 -30.43 -5.37
CA PHE A 46 37.50 -30.92 -6.35
C PHE A 46 38.68 -29.96 -6.51
N ALA A 47 38.43 -28.65 -6.66
CA ALA A 47 39.48 -27.62 -6.73
C ALA A 47 40.41 -27.61 -5.49
N ALA A 48 39.87 -27.92 -4.31
CA ALA A 48 40.61 -28.00 -3.05
C ALA A 48 41.36 -29.34 -2.81
N LEU A 49 41.56 -30.16 -3.85
CA LEU A 49 42.26 -31.46 -3.75
C LEU A 49 43.74 -31.35 -3.35
N GLY A 50 44.40 -30.23 -3.68
CA GLY A 50 45.79 -29.97 -3.33
C GLY A 50 46.25 -28.58 -3.79
N ASP A 51 47.51 -28.24 -3.52
CA ASP A 51 48.06 -26.94 -3.89
C ASP A 51 48.85 -26.96 -5.20
N THR A 52 49.69 -27.97 -5.43
CA THR A 52 50.54 -28.06 -6.63
C THR A 52 50.15 -29.21 -7.57
N ARG A 53 50.54 -29.06 -8.84
CA ARG A 53 50.34 -30.08 -9.90
C ARG A 53 51.05 -31.41 -9.59
N SER A 54 52.11 -31.39 -8.79
CA SER A 54 52.84 -32.57 -8.32
C SER A 54 52.01 -33.40 -7.34
N ASP A 55 51.44 -32.75 -6.32
CA ASP A 55 50.74 -33.40 -5.23
C ASP A 55 49.46 -34.06 -5.74
N VAL A 56 48.70 -33.33 -6.56
CA VAL A 56 47.46 -33.81 -7.19
C VAL A 56 47.72 -34.96 -8.16
N ARG A 57 48.84 -34.92 -8.91
CA ARG A 57 49.26 -36.06 -9.76
C ARG A 57 49.60 -37.29 -8.92
N ALA A 58 50.30 -37.14 -7.80
CA ALA A 58 50.63 -38.24 -6.91
C ALA A 58 49.35 -38.84 -6.26
N ALA A 59 48.41 -37.99 -5.82
CA ALA A 59 47.13 -38.41 -5.28
C ALA A 59 46.32 -39.25 -6.29
N PHE A 60 46.11 -38.77 -7.53
CA PHE A 60 45.35 -39.54 -8.53
C PHE A 60 46.01 -40.87 -8.92
N VAL A 61 47.35 -40.95 -8.94
CA VAL A 61 48.07 -42.21 -9.18
C VAL A 61 47.83 -43.21 -8.04
N ALA A 62 47.84 -42.75 -6.78
CA ALA A 62 47.60 -43.59 -5.62
C ALA A 62 46.13 -44.01 -5.48
N ASP A 63 45.19 -43.05 -5.52
CA ASP A 63 43.76 -43.26 -5.25
C ASP A 63 43.04 -44.06 -6.35
N HIS A 64 43.60 -44.12 -7.56
CA HIS A 64 43.03 -44.84 -8.71
C HIS A 64 43.93 -45.96 -9.26
N GLY A 65 45.09 -46.21 -8.65
CA GLY A 65 45.98 -47.32 -9.02
C GLY A 65 46.60 -47.22 -10.42
N LEU A 66 46.71 -46.01 -10.97
CA LEU A 66 47.12 -45.75 -12.35
C LEU A 66 48.64 -45.71 -12.51
N ASP A 67 49.28 -46.89 -12.59
CA ASP A 67 50.74 -46.99 -12.80
C ASP A 67 51.20 -46.28 -14.09
N PRO A 68 51.99 -45.19 -13.99
CA PRO A 68 52.49 -44.46 -15.17
C PRO A 68 53.66 -45.16 -15.87
N LEU A 69 54.25 -46.20 -15.27
CA LEU A 69 55.43 -46.94 -15.75
C LEU A 69 55.10 -48.31 -16.37
N ALA A 70 53.83 -48.71 -16.35
CA ALA A 70 53.35 -49.94 -16.96
C ALA A 70 53.72 -50.04 -18.45
N ALA A 71 53.81 -51.28 -18.95
CA ALA A 71 54.12 -51.54 -20.36
C ALA A 71 53.09 -50.89 -21.31
N ALA A 72 53.54 -50.51 -22.51
CA ALA A 72 52.65 -50.01 -23.56
C ALA A 72 51.73 -51.13 -24.08
N PRO A 73 50.44 -50.85 -24.39
CA PRO A 73 49.80 -49.53 -24.44
C PRO A 73 49.37 -48.99 -23.06
N ALA A 74 49.11 -49.84 -22.07
CA ALA A 74 48.48 -49.46 -20.80
C ALA A 74 49.17 -48.30 -20.06
N GLY A 75 50.51 -48.26 -20.00
CA GLY A 75 51.22 -47.13 -19.39
C GLY A 75 51.05 -45.79 -20.11
N ALA A 76 50.77 -45.80 -21.42
CA ALA A 76 50.44 -44.57 -22.15
C ALA A 76 49.00 -44.10 -21.87
N GLU A 77 48.06 -45.05 -21.79
CA GLU A 77 46.66 -44.79 -21.42
C GLU A 77 46.54 -44.26 -19.98
N ASN A 78 47.26 -44.87 -19.03
CA ASN A 78 47.34 -44.39 -17.64
C ASN A 78 47.88 -42.96 -17.55
N ARG A 79 48.97 -42.65 -18.29
CA ARG A 79 49.53 -41.28 -18.35
C ARG A 79 48.56 -40.28 -18.97
N ALA A 80 47.80 -40.67 -19.99
CA ALA A 80 46.76 -39.81 -20.58
C ALA A 80 45.62 -39.55 -19.59
N ALA A 81 45.10 -40.59 -18.92
CA ALA A 81 44.04 -40.47 -17.92
C ALA A 81 44.46 -39.56 -16.75
N VAL A 82 45.63 -39.79 -16.16
CA VAL A 82 46.18 -38.94 -15.09
C VAL A 82 46.38 -37.50 -15.58
N SER A 83 46.78 -37.29 -16.84
CA SER A 83 46.89 -35.94 -17.40
C SER A 83 45.54 -35.24 -17.50
N GLY A 84 44.49 -35.92 -18.00
CA GLY A 84 43.12 -35.39 -18.06
C GLY A 84 42.55 -35.05 -16.69
N MET A 85 42.82 -35.88 -15.67
CA MET A 85 42.42 -35.61 -14.27
C MET A 85 43.10 -34.36 -13.71
N VAL A 86 44.40 -34.20 -13.96
CA VAL A 86 45.17 -33.04 -13.48
C VAL A 86 44.78 -31.76 -14.21
N CYS A 87 44.61 -31.78 -15.54
CA CYS A 87 44.08 -30.64 -16.29
C CYS A 87 42.67 -30.26 -15.84
N SER A 88 41.83 -31.27 -15.54
CA SER A 88 40.49 -31.03 -14.98
C SER A 88 40.55 -30.32 -13.62
N TRP A 89 41.49 -30.71 -12.76
CA TRP A 89 41.66 -30.06 -11.46
C TRP A 89 42.16 -28.61 -11.60
N GLU A 90 43.13 -28.34 -12.48
CA GLU A 90 43.63 -26.98 -12.74
C GLU A 90 42.52 -26.05 -13.24
N LEU A 91 41.76 -26.48 -14.25
CA LEU A 91 40.60 -25.73 -14.76
C LEU A 91 39.53 -25.50 -13.69
N ALA A 92 39.32 -26.46 -12.78
CA ALA A 92 38.40 -26.28 -11.66
C ALA A 92 38.90 -25.27 -10.60
N LYS A 93 40.22 -25.22 -10.36
CA LYS A 93 40.86 -24.24 -9.48
C LYS A 93 40.74 -22.83 -10.05
N ASP A 94 41.08 -22.65 -11.32
CA ASP A 94 40.92 -21.37 -12.03
C ASP A 94 39.45 -20.91 -12.06
N PHE A 95 38.51 -21.83 -12.35
CA PHE A 95 37.08 -21.52 -12.35
C PHE A 95 36.57 -21.07 -10.99
N VAL A 96 36.95 -21.75 -9.89
CA VAL A 96 36.53 -21.37 -8.53
C VAL A 96 37.17 -20.04 -8.09
N GLN A 97 38.41 -19.77 -8.50
CA GLN A 97 39.08 -18.50 -8.26
C GLN A 97 38.42 -17.35 -9.03
N MET A 98 38.14 -17.54 -10.33
CA MET A 98 37.47 -16.55 -11.18
C MET A 98 36.02 -16.31 -10.77
N GLU A 99 35.26 -17.35 -10.37
CA GLU A 99 33.94 -17.17 -9.74
C GLU A 99 34.05 -16.29 -8.48
N SER A 100 35.04 -16.55 -7.62
CA SER A 100 35.22 -15.80 -6.37
C SER A 100 35.58 -14.33 -6.62
N GLN A 101 36.42 -14.06 -7.63
CA GLN A 101 36.76 -12.71 -8.08
C GLN A 101 35.53 -11.99 -8.66
N LEU A 102 34.79 -12.62 -9.59
CA LEU A 102 33.57 -12.03 -10.16
C LEU A 102 32.50 -11.77 -9.09
N ARG A 103 32.28 -12.69 -8.14
CA ARG A 103 31.37 -12.46 -7.00
C ARG A 103 31.82 -11.28 -6.12
N ALA A 104 33.13 -11.05 -5.97
CA ALA A 104 33.66 -9.90 -5.21
C ALA A 104 33.52 -8.59 -6.00
N GLU A 105 33.84 -8.58 -7.29
CA GLU A 105 33.72 -7.44 -8.19
C GLU A 105 32.26 -6.98 -8.34
N VAL A 106 31.34 -7.91 -8.60
CA VAL A 106 29.89 -7.65 -8.65
C VAL A 106 29.39 -7.04 -7.33
N LYS A 107 29.91 -7.50 -6.19
CA LYS A 107 29.60 -6.96 -4.84
C LYS A 107 30.21 -5.57 -4.58
N VAL A 108 31.22 -5.15 -5.35
CA VAL A 108 31.85 -3.81 -5.29
C VAL A 108 31.25 -2.83 -6.30
N LEU A 109 30.74 -3.33 -7.43
CA LEU A 109 30.14 -2.54 -8.52
C LEU A 109 28.60 -2.52 -8.50
N GLY A 110 27.95 -3.28 -7.61
CA GLY A 110 26.49 -3.34 -7.45
C GLY A 110 25.72 -3.88 -8.65
N GLY A 111 26.41 -4.56 -9.58
CA GLY A 111 25.83 -5.06 -10.83
C GLY A 111 25.13 -6.41 -10.67
N LYS A 112 24.69 -6.98 -11.79
CA LYS A 112 24.23 -8.38 -11.88
C LYS A 112 25.41 -9.29 -12.19
N ARG A 113 25.45 -10.50 -11.61
CA ARG A 113 26.47 -11.51 -11.98
C ARG A 113 26.17 -12.05 -13.39
N PRO A 114 27.09 -11.93 -14.37
CA PRO A 114 26.91 -12.62 -15.65
C PRO A 114 27.10 -14.13 -15.47
N ALA A 115 26.21 -14.94 -16.06
CA ALA A 115 26.40 -16.38 -16.15
C ALA A 115 27.52 -16.68 -17.16
N SER A 116 28.59 -17.35 -16.71
CA SER A 116 29.77 -17.61 -17.56
C SER A 116 29.43 -18.51 -18.77
N VAL A 117 30.30 -18.54 -19.77
CA VAL A 117 30.09 -19.35 -20.99
C VAL A 117 29.96 -20.82 -20.61
N ASN A 118 30.87 -21.33 -19.78
CA ASN A 118 30.93 -22.74 -19.36
C ASN A 118 29.69 -23.11 -18.52
N GLU A 119 29.26 -22.26 -17.57
CA GLU A 119 28.03 -22.51 -16.79
C GLU A 119 26.79 -22.59 -17.69
N ARG A 120 26.67 -21.68 -18.68
CA ARG A 120 25.57 -21.71 -19.64
C ARG A 120 25.62 -22.96 -20.54
N GLN A 121 26.81 -23.41 -20.93
CA GLN A 121 26.98 -24.64 -21.70
C GLN A 121 26.71 -25.91 -20.89
N ALA A 122 27.15 -25.98 -19.63
CA ALA A 122 26.87 -27.09 -18.71
C ALA A 122 25.38 -27.21 -18.39
N MET A 123 24.72 -26.09 -18.02
CA MET A 123 23.27 -26.05 -17.84
C MET A 123 22.51 -26.45 -19.11
N ARG A 124 22.96 -25.98 -20.28
CA ARG A 124 22.36 -26.36 -21.58
C ARG A 124 22.54 -27.86 -21.85
N ARG A 125 23.76 -28.42 -21.74
CA ARG A 125 24.02 -29.85 -21.97
C ARG A 125 23.18 -30.73 -21.03
N ALA A 126 22.98 -30.33 -19.77
CA ALA A 126 22.14 -31.07 -18.82
C ALA A 126 20.65 -31.15 -19.23
N VAL A 127 20.11 -30.06 -19.81
CA VAL A 127 18.76 -30.06 -20.40
C VAL A 127 18.72 -30.84 -21.72
N GLU A 128 19.70 -30.64 -22.61
CA GLU A 128 19.78 -31.35 -23.89
C GLU A 128 19.95 -32.87 -23.74
N ALA A 129 20.66 -33.32 -22.69
CA ALA A 129 20.77 -34.73 -22.31
C ALA A 129 19.48 -35.34 -21.72
N THR A 130 18.42 -34.53 -21.55
CA THR A 130 17.11 -34.97 -21.03
C THR A 130 15.97 -34.71 -22.02
N MET A 131 16.09 -33.69 -22.89
CA MET A 131 15.05 -33.27 -23.85
C MET A 131 15.45 -33.42 -25.33
N GLY A 132 16.71 -33.77 -25.62
CA GLY A 132 17.29 -33.67 -26.96
C GLY A 132 17.84 -32.26 -27.25
N LYS A 133 18.54 -32.12 -28.39
CA LYS A 133 19.24 -30.87 -28.76
C LYS A 133 18.24 -29.73 -28.99
N LEU A 134 18.41 -28.61 -28.28
CA LEU A 134 17.53 -27.46 -28.38
C LEU A 134 17.78 -26.67 -29.68
N PRO A 135 16.73 -26.34 -30.46
CA PRO A 135 16.86 -25.46 -31.62
C PRO A 135 17.19 -24.03 -31.16
N ALA A 136 17.97 -23.29 -31.95
CA ALA A 136 18.58 -22.02 -31.51
C ALA A 136 17.59 -20.96 -30.98
N ARG A 137 16.36 -20.92 -31.53
CA ARG A 137 15.27 -20.02 -31.10
C ARG A 137 14.60 -20.41 -29.78
N GLU A 138 14.85 -21.61 -29.28
CA GLU A 138 14.36 -22.08 -27.98
C GLU A 138 15.45 -22.05 -26.89
N VAL A 139 16.69 -21.66 -27.26
CA VAL A 139 17.80 -21.46 -26.32
C VAL A 139 17.66 -20.07 -25.69
N PRO A 140 17.57 -19.94 -24.36
CA PRO A 140 17.43 -18.64 -23.69
C PRO A 140 18.60 -17.69 -23.93
N HIS A 141 18.33 -16.39 -23.95
CA HIS A 141 19.34 -15.35 -24.07
C HIS A 141 20.25 -15.30 -22.82
N PRO A 142 21.58 -15.11 -22.95
CA PRO A 142 22.51 -15.11 -21.82
C PRO A 142 22.11 -14.16 -20.67
N ASP A 143 21.64 -12.95 -20.99
CA ASP A 143 21.23 -11.95 -19.98
C ASP A 143 19.92 -12.33 -19.27
N TYR A 144 19.04 -13.07 -19.94
CA TYR A 144 17.82 -13.60 -19.33
C TYR A 144 18.16 -14.71 -18.32
N VAL A 145 19.05 -15.63 -18.72
CA VAL A 145 19.60 -16.65 -17.81
C VAL A 145 20.33 -16.01 -16.63
N ALA A 146 21.15 -14.97 -16.86
CA ALA A 146 21.84 -14.25 -15.77
C ALA A 146 20.85 -13.55 -14.81
N THR A 147 19.78 -12.94 -15.33
CA THR A 147 18.72 -12.33 -14.52
C THR A 147 18.01 -13.38 -13.65
N LYS A 148 17.70 -14.55 -14.21
CA LYS A 148 17.05 -15.64 -13.46
C LYS A 148 18.00 -16.41 -12.53
N LEU A 149 19.30 -16.46 -12.83
CA LEU A 149 20.34 -16.99 -11.95
C LEU A 149 20.36 -16.20 -10.62
N GLU A 150 20.30 -14.88 -10.70
CA GLU A 150 20.29 -13.99 -9.54
C GLU A 150 19.02 -14.14 -8.69
N GLU A 151 17.83 -14.24 -9.30
CA GLU A 151 16.58 -14.53 -8.59
C GLU A 151 16.65 -15.85 -7.80
N VAL A 152 17.29 -16.89 -8.36
CA VAL A 152 17.52 -18.17 -7.66
C VAL A 152 18.60 -18.06 -6.57
N GLU A 153 19.70 -17.32 -6.79
CA GLU A 153 20.70 -17.08 -5.73
C GLU A 153 20.11 -16.27 -4.56
N GLN A 154 19.19 -15.33 -4.82
CA GLN A 154 18.50 -14.51 -3.81
C GLN A 154 17.29 -15.19 -3.12
N ASP A 155 16.81 -16.32 -3.65
CA ASP A 155 15.58 -17.02 -3.21
C ASP A 155 14.27 -16.24 -3.44
N GLU A 156 14.30 -15.26 -4.35
CA GLU A 156 13.14 -14.44 -4.74
C GLU A 156 12.78 -14.62 -6.22
N PRO A 157 12.23 -15.78 -6.64
CA PRO A 157 11.77 -15.96 -8.01
C PRO A 157 10.61 -15.03 -8.36
N MET A 158 10.62 -14.47 -9.57
CA MET A 158 9.61 -13.50 -10.03
C MET A 158 9.06 -13.84 -11.43
N ALA A 159 7.77 -13.57 -11.67
CA ALA A 159 7.25 -13.53 -13.03
C ALA A 159 7.75 -12.27 -13.75
N LEU A 160 8.25 -12.45 -14.99
CA LEU A 160 8.50 -11.36 -15.92
C LEU A 160 7.53 -11.44 -17.11
N THR A 161 7.24 -10.29 -17.72
CA THR A 161 6.39 -10.17 -18.91
C THR A 161 7.08 -10.78 -20.13
N LEU A 162 6.32 -11.29 -21.11
CA LEU A 162 6.87 -12.10 -22.20
C LEU A 162 7.74 -11.33 -23.22
N ASP A 163 7.79 -10.00 -23.15
CA ASP A 163 8.77 -9.17 -23.85
C ASP A 163 10.18 -9.30 -23.23
N MET A 164 10.28 -9.62 -21.94
CA MET A 164 11.55 -9.83 -21.25
C MET A 164 12.13 -11.24 -21.51
N VAL A 165 11.29 -12.20 -21.87
CA VAL A 165 11.70 -13.60 -22.13
C VAL A 165 12.34 -13.68 -23.51
N THR A 166 13.67 -13.72 -23.59
CA THR A 166 14.41 -13.58 -24.85
C THR A 166 15.23 -14.82 -25.21
N HIS A 167 15.44 -15.05 -26.51
CA HIS A 167 16.23 -16.18 -27.04
C HIS A 167 17.61 -15.75 -27.58
N ALA A 168 18.53 -16.71 -27.72
CA ALA A 168 19.93 -16.45 -28.09
C ALA A 168 20.13 -15.78 -29.48
N GLU A 169 19.15 -15.81 -30.38
CA GLU A 169 19.19 -15.14 -31.70
C GLU A 169 18.44 -13.78 -31.73
N GLU A 170 17.92 -13.26 -30.62
CA GLU A 170 17.23 -11.95 -30.60
C GLU A 170 18.30 -10.84 -30.59
N GLN A 171 18.20 -9.85 -31.48
CA GLN A 171 19.24 -8.83 -31.67
C GLN A 171 19.43 -7.98 -30.40
N GLU A 172 20.69 -7.85 -29.94
CA GLU A 172 21.06 -6.90 -28.89
C GLU A 172 20.76 -5.45 -29.35
N VAL A 173 19.67 -4.87 -28.85
CA VAL A 173 19.48 -3.41 -28.87
C VAL A 173 20.44 -2.82 -27.83
N ASN A 174 21.68 -2.57 -28.24
CA ASN A 174 22.79 -2.12 -27.40
C ASN A 174 22.65 -0.64 -26.96
N GLU A 175 21.54 -0.30 -26.31
CA GLU A 175 21.40 0.94 -25.55
C GLU A 175 22.14 0.79 -24.21
N LEU A 176 23.32 1.41 -24.09
CA LEU A 176 24.04 1.47 -22.82
C LEU A 176 23.34 2.48 -21.91
N THR A 177 22.67 1.98 -20.87
CA THR A 177 21.97 2.81 -19.88
C THR A 177 22.92 3.10 -18.72
N SER A 178 23.65 4.21 -18.80
CA SER A 178 24.50 4.71 -17.71
C SER A 178 23.66 5.30 -16.58
N THR A 179 23.34 4.47 -15.59
CA THR A 179 22.75 4.92 -14.32
C THR A 179 23.86 5.35 -13.36
N LEU A 180 23.81 6.58 -12.87
CA LEU A 180 24.63 6.97 -11.71
C LEU A 180 24.06 6.32 -10.46
N ASP A 181 24.89 5.63 -9.68
CA ASP A 181 24.50 5.17 -8.36
C ASP A 181 24.47 6.34 -7.35
N ALA A 182 23.96 6.10 -6.13
CA ALA A 182 23.88 7.12 -5.09
C ALA A 182 25.25 7.60 -4.57
N SER A 183 26.37 6.96 -4.96
CA SER A 183 27.74 7.39 -4.67
C SER A 183 28.35 8.23 -5.81
N GLY A 184 27.64 8.41 -6.92
CA GLY A 184 28.12 9.13 -8.10
C GLY A 184 29.03 8.31 -9.01
N ARG A 185 29.03 6.98 -8.89
CA ARG A 185 29.74 6.10 -9.86
C ARG A 185 28.84 5.80 -11.05
N VAL A 186 29.42 5.86 -12.25
CA VAL A 186 28.72 5.55 -13.51
C VAL A 186 28.55 4.03 -13.62
N GLN A 187 27.39 3.52 -13.21
CA GLN A 187 27.02 2.13 -13.38
C GLN A 187 26.48 1.94 -14.81
N VAL A 188 27.38 1.55 -15.73
CA VAL A 188 27.04 1.29 -17.14
C VAL A 188 26.26 -0.02 -17.24
N THR A 189 24.93 0.07 -17.11
CA THR A 189 24.04 -1.09 -17.24
C THR A 189 23.63 -1.23 -18.71
N ARG A 190 23.89 -2.39 -19.34
CA ARG A 190 23.30 -2.68 -20.66
C ARG A 190 21.77 -2.64 -20.52
N SER A 191 21.07 -1.97 -21.44
CA SER A 191 19.61 -2.01 -21.48
C SER A 191 19.15 -3.47 -21.57
N LYS A 192 18.11 -3.82 -20.82
CA LYS A 192 17.62 -5.20 -20.77
C LYS A 192 17.07 -5.55 -22.15
N VAL A 193 17.63 -6.57 -22.81
CA VAL A 193 17.17 -7.04 -24.12
C VAL A 193 15.67 -7.34 -24.05
N LYS A 194 14.88 -6.52 -24.75
CA LYS A 194 13.42 -6.64 -24.86
C LYS A 194 13.08 -7.19 -26.24
N GLY A 195 12.57 -8.42 -26.24
CA GLY A 195 11.89 -9.01 -27.39
C GLY A 195 10.52 -8.38 -27.61
N ARG A 196 9.79 -8.87 -28.61
CA ARG A 196 8.39 -8.49 -28.82
C ARG A 196 7.48 -9.35 -27.94
N LEU A 197 6.38 -8.76 -27.45
CA LEU A 197 5.26 -9.55 -26.95
C LEU A 197 4.74 -10.47 -28.05
N PRO A 198 4.38 -11.73 -27.74
CA PRO A 198 3.86 -12.65 -28.75
C PRO A 198 2.54 -12.12 -29.32
N SER A 199 2.36 -12.23 -30.63
CA SER A 199 1.17 -11.76 -31.36
C SER A 199 0.14 -12.87 -31.65
N ASN A 200 0.53 -14.14 -31.48
CA ASN A 200 -0.24 -15.32 -31.81
C ASN A 200 0.15 -16.53 -30.94
N SER A 201 -0.59 -17.65 -31.07
CA SER A 201 -0.40 -18.85 -30.27
C SER A 201 0.97 -19.52 -30.43
N GLU A 202 1.61 -19.43 -31.60
CA GLU A 202 2.92 -20.06 -31.84
C GLU A 202 4.06 -19.24 -31.24
N GLU A 203 3.99 -17.92 -31.34
CA GLU A 203 4.90 -17.02 -30.62
C GLU A 203 4.75 -17.16 -29.10
N TYR A 204 3.53 -17.36 -28.59
CA TYR A 204 3.29 -17.65 -27.17
C TYR A 204 3.88 -19.00 -26.74
N ARG A 205 3.63 -20.08 -27.52
CA ARG A 205 4.27 -21.39 -27.34
C ARG A 205 5.79 -21.31 -27.40
N MET A 206 6.36 -20.43 -28.20
CA MET A 206 7.81 -20.20 -28.30
C MET A 206 8.33 -19.51 -27.05
N LYS A 207 7.73 -18.38 -26.62
CA LYS A 207 8.13 -17.66 -25.41
C LYS A 207 8.00 -18.51 -24.14
N LEU A 208 6.95 -19.33 -24.00
CA LEU A 208 6.86 -20.27 -22.86
C LEU A 208 7.81 -21.48 -22.95
N ARG A 209 8.23 -21.93 -24.14
CA ARG A 209 9.34 -22.91 -24.26
C ARG A 209 10.66 -22.30 -23.78
N ILE A 210 10.96 -21.06 -24.14
CA ILE A 210 12.16 -20.34 -23.68
C ILE A 210 12.14 -20.16 -22.15
N GLU A 211 10.99 -19.77 -21.58
CA GLU A 211 10.80 -19.69 -20.12
C GLU A 211 11.03 -21.06 -19.45
N ALA A 212 10.43 -22.13 -19.98
CA ALA A 212 10.61 -23.49 -19.47
C ALA A 212 12.08 -23.94 -19.50
N HIS A 213 12.78 -23.76 -20.63
CA HIS A 213 14.19 -24.09 -20.75
C HIS A 213 15.07 -23.27 -19.79
N THR A 214 14.72 -21.99 -19.55
CA THR A 214 15.43 -21.15 -18.57
C THR A 214 15.33 -21.74 -17.16
N TRP A 215 14.13 -22.07 -16.69
CA TRP A 215 13.95 -22.64 -15.35
C TRP A 215 14.50 -24.08 -15.22
N LEU A 216 14.47 -24.89 -16.29
CA LEU A 216 15.08 -26.22 -16.32
C LEU A 216 16.62 -26.17 -16.30
N MET A 217 17.23 -25.22 -17.01
CA MET A 217 18.67 -24.94 -16.92
C MET A 217 19.08 -24.61 -15.48
N LEU A 218 18.29 -23.77 -14.79
CA LEU A 218 18.54 -23.39 -13.41
C LEU A 218 18.32 -24.54 -12.42
N ALA A 219 17.25 -25.35 -12.60
CA ALA A 219 16.99 -26.53 -11.79
C ALA A 219 18.10 -27.60 -11.93
N ALA A 220 18.69 -27.74 -13.12
CA ALA A 220 19.81 -28.66 -13.34
C ALA A 220 21.09 -28.28 -12.58
N LYS A 221 21.30 -26.97 -12.33
CA LYS A 221 22.42 -26.42 -11.54
C LYS A 221 22.10 -26.41 -10.04
N PHE A 222 20.96 -25.84 -9.64
CA PHE A 222 20.58 -25.61 -8.24
C PHE A 222 19.73 -26.75 -7.65
N ARG A 223 20.22 -27.99 -7.73
CA ARG A 223 19.48 -29.19 -7.26
C ARG A 223 19.16 -29.21 -5.75
N SER A 224 19.80 -28.33 -4.97
CA SER A 224 19.54 -28.12 -3.54
C SER A 224 18.38 -27.16 -3.23
N LYS A 225 17.89 -26.39 -4.22
CA LYS A 225 16.75 -25.47 -4.04
C LYS A 225 15.45 -26.29 -4.06
N THR A 226 14.86 -26.50 -2.89
CA THR A 226 13.66 -27.31 -2.66
C THR A 226 12.49 -26.96 -3.60
N TRP A 227 12.30 -25.67 -3.91
CA TRP A 227 11.21 -25.21 -4.78
C TRP A 227 11.44 -25.44 -6.29
N LEU A 228 12.65 -25.79 -6.73
CA LEU A 228 12.94 -26.25 -8.09
C LEU A 228 12.82 -27.78 -8.26
N VAL A 229 12.64 -28.52 -7.17
CA VAL A 229 12.53 -29.99 -7.20
C VAL A 229 11.25 -30.43 -7.94
N GLY A 230 11.40 -31.40 -8.84
CA GLY A 230 10.30 -31.98 -9.61
C GLY A 230 9.83 -31.17 -10.80
N LEU A 231 10.50 -30.06 -11.14
CA LEU A 231 10.13 -29.23 -12.30
C LEU A 231 10.49 -29.93 -13.64
N THR A 232 9.55 -29.91 -14.58
CA THR A 232 9.64 -30.54 -15.91
C THR A 232 9.15 -29.60 -17.01
N ALA A 233 9.53 -29.87 -18.26
CA ALA A 233 8.99 -29.16 -19.43
C ALA A 233 7.46 -29.32 -19.53
N ALA A 234 6.92 -30.47 -19.09
CA ALA A 234 5.50 -30.77 -19.10
C ALA A 234 4.68 -29.86 -18.17
N ASP A 235 5.27 -29.23 -17.15
CA ASP A 235 4.56 -28.27 -16.29
C ASP A 235 4.21 -27.00 -17.08
N PHE A 236 5.18 -26.46 -17.81
CA PHE A 236 4.98 -25.33 -18.72
C PHE A 236 4.12 -25.71 -19.93
N SER A 237 4.19 -26.94 -20.44
CA SER A 237 3.25 -27.43 -21.46
C SER A 237 1.81 -27.41 -20.95
N ARG A 238 1.52 -27.97 -19.77
CA ARG A 238 0.18 -27.95 -19.16
C ARG A 238 -0.34 -26.53 -18.94
N PHE A 239 0.54 -25.60 -18.54
CA PHE A 239 0.19 -24.18 -18.44
C PHE A 239 -0.08 -23.52 -19.81
N THR A 240 0.71 -23.86 -20.82
CA THR A 240 0.50 -23.38 -22.20
C THR A 240 -0.84 -23.86 -22.76
N ASP A 241 -1.16 -25.14 -22.56
CA ASP A 241 -2.42 -25.74 -23.02
C ASP A 241 -3.63 -25.28 -22.21
N TYR A 242 -3.46 -24.93 -20.92
CA TYR A 242 -4.49 -24.24 -20.13
C TYR A 242 -4.86 -22.88 -20.73
N THR A 243 -3.86 -22.05 -21.05
CA THR A 243 -4.07 -20.69 -21.59
C THR A 243 -4.54 -20.70 -23.05
N LEU A 244 -4.12 -21.67 -23.87
CA LEU A 244 -4.54 -21.79 -25.27
C LEU A 244 -5.78 -22.66 -25.49
N GLY A 245 -6.22 -23.40 -24.47
CA GLY A 245 -7.33 -24.35 -24.53
C GLY A 245 -8.66 -23.79 -24.02
N ASP A 246 -9.59 -24.72 -23.81
CA ASP A 246 -11.04 -24.47 -23.68
C ASP A 246 -11.46 -23.79 -22.36
N LYS A 247 -10.47 -23.50 -21.50
CA LYS A 247 -10.65 -22.73 -20.26
C LYS A 247 -10.31 -21.25 -20.42
N VAL A 248 -9.62 -20.85 -21.48
CA VAL A 248 -9.10 -19.48 -21.66
C VAL A 248 -9.28 -19.03 -23.13
N LEU A 249 -8.30 -19.24 -24.02
CA LEU A 249 -8.40 -18.77 -25.40
C LEU A 249 -9.56 -19.40 -26.19
N ARG A 250 -9.82 -20.70 -25.98
CA ARG A 250 -10.94 -21.42 -26.62
C ARG A 250 -12.14 -21.56 -25.70
N MET A 251 -12.29 -20.64 -24.73
CA MET A 251 -13.44 -20.68 -23.82
C MET A 251 -14.74 -20.58 -24.63
N GLN A 252 -15.57 -21.61 -24.54
CA GLN A 252 -16.87 -21.66 -25.20
C GLN A 252 -17.98 -21.20 -24.26
N ILE A 253 -18.93 -20.44 -24.81
CA ILE A 253 -20.15 -20.02 -24.14
C ILE A 253 -21.38 -20.53 -24.91
N PRO A 254 -22.54 -20.73 -24.26
CA PRO A 254 -23.79 -21.01 -24.97
C PRO A 254 -24.16 -19.86 -25.91
N ASP A 255 -24.67 -20.19 -27.10
CA ASP A 255 -25.29 -19.21 -28.00
C ASP A 255 -26.54 -18.60 -27.34
N GLY A 256 -26.64 -17.26 -27.35
CA GLY A 256 -27.75 -16.53 -26.76
C GLY A 256 -28.95 -16.33 -27.68
N HIS A 257 -28.90 -16.79 -28.94
CA HIS A 257 -29.85 -16.37 -29.98
C HIS A 257 -30.48 -17.51 -30.80
N GLY A 258 -30.56 -18.75 -30.29
CA GLY A 258 -31.28 -19.83 -30.98
C GLY A 258 -31.72 -20.99 -30.11
N GLU A 259 -32.82 -21.66 -30.49
CA GLU A 259 -33.32 -22.88 -29.86
C GLU A 259 -32.43 -24.09 -30.18
N GLY A 260 -31.35 -24.24 -29.43
CA GLY A 260 -30.48 -25.41 -29.47
C GLY A 260 -29.16 -25.14 -28.75
N HIS A 261 -28.66 -26.12 -27.99
CA HIS A 261 -27.42 -26.00 -27.22
C HIS A 261 -26.16 -25.97 -28.10
N ARG A 262 -26.00 -24.90 -28.89
CA ARG A 262 -24.80 -24.64 -29.67
C ARG A 262 -23.82 -23.84 -28.82
N LEU A 263 -22.59 -24.32 -28.76
CA LEU A 263 -21.47 -23.60 -28.14
C LEU A 263 -20.80 -22.69 -29.17
N VAL A 264 -20.41 -21.50 -28.73
CA VAL A 264 -19.75 -20.46 -29.53
C VAL A 264 -18.45 -20.06 -28.83
N ASP A 265 -17.36 -19.97 -29.61
CA ASP A 265 -16.06 -19.55 -29.09
C ASP A 265 -16.10 -18.07 -28.67
N LEU A 266 -15.76 -17.78 -27.41
CA LEU A 266 -15.75 -16.43 -26.83
C LEU A 266 -14.69 -15.50 -27.47
N ASN A 267 -13.70 -16.09 -28.16
CA ASN A 267 -12.59 -15.45 -28.87
C ASN A 267 -12.02 -14.20 -28.16
N PRO A 268 -11.47 -14.36 -26.94
CA PRO A 268 -11.08 -13.26 -26.07
C PRO A 268 -9.95 -12.41 -26.70
N PRO A 269 -9.96 -11.07 -26.53
CA PRO A 269 -8.91 -10.22 -27.07
C PRO A 269 -7.53 -10.64 -26.58
N TRP A 270 -6.58 -10.82 -27.51
CA TRP A 270 -5.27 -11.42 -27.23
C TRP A 270 -4.49 -10.73 -26.08
N GLY A 271 -4.58 -9.40 -25.97
CA GLY A 271 -3.97 -8.65 -24.87
C GLY A 271 -4.55 -8.98 -23.47
N VAL A 272 -5.81 -9.43 -23.38
CA VAL A 272 -6.42 -9.92 -22.14
C VAL A 272 -5.87 -11.29 -21.77
N VAL A 273 -5.67 -12.17 -22.76
CA VAL A 273 -5.05 -13.50 -22.57
C VAL A 273 -3.61 -13.34 -22.01
N LEU A 274 -2.81 -12.46 -22.60
CA LEU A 274 -1.44 -12.17 -22.12
C LEU A 274 -1.40 -11.45 -20.76
N SER A 275 -2.39 -10.59 -20.47
CA SER A 275 -2.49 -9.95 -19.16
C SER A 275 -2.80 -10.97 -18.06
N TYR A 276 -3.76 -11.87 -18.33
CA TYR A 276 -4.16 -12.92 -17.39
C TYR A 276 -3.05 -13.94 -17.13
N GLU A 277 -2.39 -14.47 -18.17
CA GLU A 277 -1.34 -15.49 -18.00
C GLU A 277 -0.16 -14.97 -17.14
N PHE A 278 0.18 -13.68 -17.30
CA PHE A 278 1.20 -13.03 -16.49
C PHE A 278 0.79 -12.96 -15.00
N GLN A 279 -0.48 -12.69 -14.67
CA GLN A 279 -0.94 -12.72 -13.28
C GLN A 279 -0.96 -14.15 -12.71
N VAL A 280 -1.29 -15.17 -13.51
CA VAL A 280 -1.22 -16.58 -13.09
C VAL A 280 0.23 -16.97 -12.80
N ARG A 281 1.19 -16.63 -13.66
CA ARG A 281 2.63 -16.85 -13.37
C ARG A 281 3.10 -16.05 -12.15
N LYS A 282 2.60 -14.82 -11.96
CA LYS A 282 2.92 -14.00 -10.77
C LYS A 282 2.44 -14.67 -9.48
N LEU A 283 1.18 -15.11 -9.42
CA LEU A 283 0.65 -15.86 -8.27
C LEU A 283 1.45 -17.15 -8.03
N ALA A 284 1.82 -17.89 -9.07
CA ALA A 284 2.62 -19.10 -8.94
C ALA A 284 3.94 -18.86 -8.20
N PHE A 285 4.67 -17.78 -8.51
CA PHE A 285 5.91 -17.43 -7.80
C PHE A 285 5.68 -16.80 -6.41
N THR A 286 4.56 -16.10 -6.19
CA THR A 286 4.11 -15.71 -4.83
C THR A 286 3.90 -16.95 -3.95
N LEU A 287 3.21 -17.98 -4.45
CA LEU A 287 2.98 -19.24 -3.73
C LEU A 287 4.28 -20.02 -3.45
N VAL A 288 5.29 -19.91 -4.31
CA VAL A 288 6.64 -20.45 -4.06
C VAL A 288 7.29 -19.74 -2.86
N ARG A 289 7.30 -18.40 -2.85
CA ARG A 289 7.95 -17.57 -1.82
C ARG A 289 7.26 -17.63 -0.46
N GLU A 290 5.93 -17.54 -0.43
CA GLU A 290 5.17 -17.38 0.82
C GLU A 290 4.77 -18.72 1.44
N ASN A 291 4.45 -19.73 0.60
CA ASN A 291 3.87 -21.01 1.05
C ASN A 291 4.81 -22.21 0.83
N GLY A 292 6.10 -21.98 0.55
CA GLY A 292 7.14 -23.01 0.42
C GLY A 292 6.90 -24.04 -0.69
N ARG A 293 6.12 -23.67 -1.73
CA ARG A 293 5.72 -24.58 -2.81
C ARG A 293 6.80 -24.72 -3.87
N THR A 294 6.76 -25.82 -4.63
CA THR A 294 7.59 -25.95 -5.84
C THR A 294 6.98 -25.16 -7.00
N VAL A 295 7.78 -24.79 -8.01
CA VAL A 295 7.28 -24.06 -9.20
C VAL A 295 6.15 -24.84 -9.92
N SER A 296 6.26 -26.17 -10.00
CA SER A 296 5.20 -27.03 -10.55
C SER A 296 3.90 -26.94 -9.73
N GLN A 297 3.98 -27.03 -8.40
CA GLN A 297 2.83 -26.87 -7.50
C GLN A 297 2.23 -25.46 -7.58
N GLY A 298 3.06 -24.42 -7.60
CA GLY A 298 2.63 -23.02 -7.70
C GLY A 298 1.87 -22.75 -9.00
N LEU A 299 2.36 -23.24 -10.13
CA LEU A 299 1.67 -23.15 -11.43
C LEU A 299 0.35 -23.94 -11.41
N GLU A 300 0.31 -25.14 -10.84
CA GLU A 300 -0.92 -25.93 -10.74
C GLU A 300 -1.98 -25.28 -9.85
N MET A 301 -1.58 -24.71 -8.72
CA MET A 301 -2.47 -23.95 -7.83
C MET A 301 -2.98 -22.68 -8.52
N ALA A 302 -2.10 -21.89 -9.13
CA ALA A 302 -2.48 -20.63 -9.79
C ALA A 302 -3.39 -20.83 -11.02
N MET A 303 -3.27 -21.96 -11.75
CA MET A 303 -4.22 -22.32 -12.82
C MET A 303 -5.62 -22.70 -12.30
N LYS A 304 -5.72 -23.18 -11.06
CA LYS A 304 -6.98 -23.53 -10.39
C LYS A 304 -7.58 -22.34 -9.64
N ASP A 305 -6.84 -21.25 -9.47
CA ASP A 305 -7.29 -20.04 -8.81
C ASP A 305 -8.43 -19.37 -9.60
N THR A 306 -9.61 -19.30 -8.97
CA THR A 306 -10.80 -18.71 -9.56
C THR A 306 -10.84 -17.20 -9.43
N GLU A 307 -10.19 -16.62 -8.42
CA GLU A 307 -10.23 -15.17 -8.14
C GLU A 307 -9.35 -14.39 -9.10
N VAL A 308 -8.10 -14.84 -9.33
CA VAL A 308 -7.21 -14.28 -10.37
C VAL A 308 -7.86 -14.39 -11.75
N LYS A 309 -8.63 -15.47 -11.99
CA LYS A 309 -9.38 -15.63 -13.24
C LYS A 309 -10.60 -14.70 -13.34
N GLU A 310 -11.35 -14.52 -12.25
CA GLU A 310 -12.51 -13.64 -12.22
C GLU A 310 -12.10 -12.18 -12.42
N ILE A 311 -11.05 -11.73 -11.71
CA ILE A 311 -10.55 -10.35 -11.76
C ILE A 311 -9.87 -10.03 -13.09
N PHE A 312 -8.91 -10.86 -13.54
CA PHE A 312 -8.02 -10.48 -14.65
C PHE A 312 -8.42 -11.05 -16.02
N PHE A 313 -9.36 -12.01 -16.09
CA PHE A 313 -9.83 -12.60 -17.35
C PHE A 313 -11.31 -12.37 -17.59
N THR A 314 -12.21 -12.94 -16.78
CA THR A 314 -13.66 -12.91 -17.10
C THR A 314 -14.24 -11.49 -16.98
N SER A 315 -13.89 -10.75 -15.93
CA SER A 315 -14.29 -9.33 -15.78
C SER A 315 -13.77 -8.46 -16.93
N ALA A 316 -12.55 -8.69 -17.39
CA ALA A 316 -11.95 -7.94 -18.49
C ALA A 316 -12.69 -8.16 -19.83
N ILE A 317 -13.14 -9.40 -20.09
CA ILE A 317 -13.95 -9.72 -21.28
C ILE A 317 -15.37 -9.13 -21.15
N ALA A 318 -16.01 -9.31 -19.99
CA ALA A 318 -17.36 -8.80 -19.75
C ALA A 318 -17.45 -7.26 -19.86
N LEU A 319 -16.42 -6.54 -19.39
CA LEU A 319 -16.31 -5.09 -19.56
C LEU A 319 -15.93 -4.68 -20.99
N GLY A 320 -15.20 -5.52 -21.73
CA GLY A 320 -14.82 -5.29 -23.12
C GLY A 320 -15.97 -5.40 -24.12
N GLY A 321 -16.99 -6.21 -23.83
CA GLY A 321 -18.12 -6.54 -24.73
C GLY A 321 -19.03 -5.40 -25.18
N LYS A 322 -18.74 -4.13 -24.85
CA LYS A 322 -19.50 -2.94 -25.28
C LYS A 322 -18.83 -2.11 -26.38
N ARG A 323 -17.88 -2.67 -27.13
CA ARG A 323 -17.37 -2.09 -28.37
C ARG A 323 -17.83 -2.91 -29.57
N SER A 324 -18.87 -2.38 -30.23
CA SER A 324 -19.42 -2.70 -31.55
C SER A 324 -18.72 -3.79 -32.37
N SER A 325 -19.50 -4.80 -32.77
CA SER A 325 -19.25 -5.57 -33.99
C SER A 325 -19.08 -4.63 -35.21
N PRO A 326 -18.26 -5.01 -36.21
CA PRO A 326 -18.21 -4.28 -37.47
C PRO A 326 -19.57 -4.36 -38.19
N PRO A 327 -20.02 -3.30 -38.89
CA PRO A 327 -21.30 -3.31 -39.59
C PRO A 327 -21.29 -4.31 -40.76
N PRO A 328 -22.43 -4.93 -41.09
CA PRO A 328 -22.55 -5.82 -42.25
C PRO A 328 -22.33 -5.04 -43.56
N PRO A 329 -21.82 -5.70 -44.62
CA PRO A 329 -21.63 -5.05 -45.92
C PRO A 329 -22.98 -4.67 -46.55
N PRO A 330 -23.11 -3.49 -47.17
CA PRO A 330 -24.36 -3.06 -47.79
C PRO A 330 -24.65 -3.88 -49.06
N GLY A 331 -25.87 -4.40 -49.15
CA GLY A 331 -26.43 -4.98 -50.38
C GLY A 331 -26.72 -3.91 -51.46
N PRO A 332 -26.94 -4.32 -52.72
CA PRO A 332 -26.89 -3.42 -53.86
C PRO A 332 -28.19 -2.64 -54.12
N PHE A 333 -28.05 -1.38 -54.51
CA PHE A 333 -28.85 -0.76 -55.58
C PHE A 333 -27.97 0.24 -56.36
N ASP A 334 -28.43 0.63 -57.56
CA ASP A 334 -27.56 0.94 -58.70
C ASP A 334 -27.68 2.39 -59.24
N ASN A 335 -26.81 2.73 -60.20
CA ASN A 335 -26.75 3.89 -61.10
C ASN A 335 -25.89 5.10 -60.63
N GLY A 336 -24.76 5.34 -61.31
CA GLY A 336 -23.90 6.52 -61.04
C GLY A 336 -22.48 6.57 -61.65
N ARG A 337 -22.23 5.96 -62.82
CA ARG A 337 -20.94 6.04 -63.56
C ARG A 337 -20.85 7.31 -64.44
N PRO A 338 -19.68 7.70 -65.05
CA PRO A 338 -18.28 7.27 -64.87
C PRO A 338 -17.18 8.39 -64.88
N LYS A 339 -15.95 8.05 -64.42
CA LYS A 339 -14.61 8.28 -65.05
C LYS A 339 -13.52 7.79 -64.06
N LYS A 340 -12.63 6.82 -64.37
CA LYS A 340 -11.40 6.86 -65.22
C LYS A 340 -10.39 7.93 -64.71
N MET A 341 -9.10 7.66 -64.45
CA MET A 341 -8.13 6.59 -64.83
C MET A 341 -7.29 6.15 -63.59
N LYS A 342 -6.68 4.97 -63.38
CA LYS A 342 -6.13 3.83 -64.18
C LYS A 342 -4.57 3.82 -64.29
N PHE A 343 -3.92 3.06 -63.40
CA PHE A 343 -2.61 2.35 -63.49
C PHE A 343 -2.57 1.41 -62.24
N LYS A 344 -2.26 0.09 -62.22
CA LYS A 344 -1.31 -0.80 -62.94
C LYS A 344 0.16 -0.40 -62.75
N GLU A 345 1.12 -1.27 -62.44
CA GLU A 345 1.17 -2.74 -62.21
C GLU A 345 2.26 -2.99 -61.11
N GLU A 346 2.67 -4.19 -60.64
CA GLU A 346 2.55 -5.57 -61.14
C GLU A 346 2.72 -6.57 -59.97
N ALA A 347 2.03 -7.73 -59.99
CA ALA A 347 2.34 -8.89 -59.15
C ALA A 347 1.80 -10.19 -59.79
N LYS A 348 2.71 -11.09 -60.15
CA LYS A 348 2.49 -12.37 -60.88
C LYS A 348 3.72 -13.26 -60.64
N GLU A 349 3.69 -14.59 -60.69
CA GLU A 349 2.66 -15.64 -60.80
C GLU A 349 3.33 -16.91 -60.18
N THR A 350 2.69 -17.90 -59.55
CA THR A 350 1.83 -19.01 -60.08
C THR A 350 1.27 -19.78 -58.87
N ARG A 351 0.03 -20.33 -58.85
CA ARG A 351 -0.41 -21.63 -59.43
C ARG A 351 0.57 -22.79 -59.09
N ARG A 352 0.15 -24.00 -58.67
CA ARG A 352 -1.13 -24.76 -58.71
C ARG A 352 -1.19 -25.65 -57.43
N ALA A 353 -2.20 -26.47 -57.07
CA ALA A 353 -3.45 -26.94 -57.69
C ALA A 353 -4.51 -27.31 -56.61
N GLU A 354 -5.52 -28.10 -56.99
CA GLU A 354 -6.62 -28.65 -56.17
C GLU A 354 -6.61 -30.20 -56.22
N GLU A 355 -7.30 -30.90 -55.30
CA GLU A 355 -8.45 -31.78 -55.62
C GLU A 355 -9.06 -32.55 -54.42
N LYS A 356 -10.39 -32.78 -54.51
CA LYS A 356 -11.27 -33.88 -54.01
C LYS A 356 -10.94 -34.60 -52.68
N ALA A 357 -11.80 -34.71 -51.66
CA ALA A 357 -13.26 -34.90 -51.51
C ALA A 357 -13.82 -36.35 -51.55
N SER A 358 -14.42 -36.77 -50.42
CA SER A 358 -15.48 -37.79 -50.25
C SER A 358 -15.20 -39.29 -50.52
N SER A 359 -15.44 -40.17 -49.53
CA SER A 359 -16.70 -40.96 -49.46
C SER A 359 -16.79 -42.03 -48.35
N ARG A 360 -18.03 -42.29 -47.89
CA ARG A 360 -18.64 -43.52 -47.27
C ARG A 360 -18.01 -44.12 -45.98
N LEU A 361 -18.74 -44.38 -44.87
CA LEU A 361 -19.98 -45.16 -44.56
C LEU A 361 -19.82 -46.69 -44.39
N ARG A 362 -19.73 -47.18 -43.13
CA ARG A 362 -20.77 -48.01 -42.41
C ARG A 362 -20.29 -48.70 -41.11
N LYS A 363 -21.22 -48.77 -40.12
CA LYS A 363 -21.53 -49.81 -39.08
C LYS A 363 -20.40 -50.73 -38.50
N GLY A 364 -20.36 -51.09 -37.20
CA GLY A 364 -21.16 -50.69 -36.02
C GLY A 364 -21.47 -51.84 -35.02
N LYS A 365 -21.50 -51.52 -33.70
CA LYS A 365 -21.73 -52.39 -32.50
C LYS A 365 -20.57 -53.35 -32.12
N GLY A 366 -20.28 -53.63 -30.83
CA GLY A 366 -20.71 -52.95 -29.58
C GLY A 366 -20.60 -53.79 -28.29
N LYS A 367 -20.59 -53.09 -27.12
CA LYS A 367 -20.79 -53.55 -25.71
C LYS A 367 -19.84 -54.62 -25.09
N GLY A 368 -19.37 -54.34 -23.86
CA GLY A 368 -18.93 -55.36 -22.88
C GLY A 368 -17.94 -54.87 -21.81
N THR A 369 -18.37 -54.80 -20.55
CA THR A 369 -17.51 -54.61 -19.34
C THR A 369 -17.84 -55.68 -18.30
N PRO A 370 -16.88 -56.03 -17.42
CA PRO A 370 -17.14 -56.03 -15.98
C PRO A 370 -15.96 -55.52 -15.12
N LYS A 371 -16.18 -55.47 -13.78
CA LYS A 371 -15.23 -55.16 -12.69
C LYS A 371 -14.49 -56.46 -12.23
N VAL A 372 -13.54 -56.52 -11.26
CA VAL A 372 -13.07 -55.57 -10.20
C VAL A 372 -11.52 -55.46 -10.17
N GLU A 373 -10.65 -55.43 -9.13
CA GLU A 373 -10.68 -55.63 -7.65
C GLU A 373 -9.53 -54.82 -6.96
N VAL A 374 -9.03 -55.22 -5.76
CA VAL A 374 -8.01 -54.51 -4.91
C VAL A 374 -6.95 -55.50 -4.37
N PRO A 375 -5.73 -55.08 -3.92
CA PRO A 375 -5.47 -54.56 -2.55
C PRO A 375 -4.28 -53.54 -2.48
N ALA A 376 -3.55 -53.34 -1.37
CA ALA A 376 -3.88 -52.61 -0.12
C ALA A 376 -2.57 -52.29 0.68
N GLN A 377 -2.65 -51.51 1.79
CA GLN A 377 -1.58 -51.17 2.79
C GLN A 377 -0.44 -50.24 2.27
N ALA A 378 0.24 -49.37 3.05
CA ALA A 378 0.08 -48.76 4.39
C ALA A 378 0.79 -47.36 4.34
N TYR A 379 0.65 -46.37 5.23
CA TYR A 379 0.49 -46.34 6.69
C TYR A 379 -0.46 -45.21 7.15
N GLN A 380 -1.07 -45.36 8.33
CA GLN A 380 -1.93 -44.36 8.99
C GLN A 380 -1.16 -43.59 10.08
N TYR A 381 -1.61 -42.38 10.44
CA TYR A 381 -2.06 -42.09 11.82
C TYR A 381 -2.79 -40.74 11.94
N GLN A 382 -4.14 -40.76 11.86
CA GLN A 382 -5.07 -39.93 12.67
C GLN A 382 -6.55 -40.25 12.32
N GLU A 383 -6.98 -41.47 12.64
CA GLU A 383 -8.41 -41.82 12.73
C GLU A 383 -8.73 -42.37 14.13
N GLN A 384 -9.10 -41.47 15.05
CA GLN A 384 -9.73 -41.82 16.33
C GLN A 384 -10.83 -40.78 16.69
N SER A 385 -11.84 -40.69 15.82
CA SER A 385 -13.06 -39.91 16.08
C SER A 385 -14.29 -40.38 15.26
N ARG A 386 -14.08 -41.01 14.09
CA ARG A 386 -15.14 -41.62 13.26
C ARG A 386 -15.67 -42.95 13.83
N ALA A 387 -16.17 -42.90 15.06
CA ALA A 387 -16.87 -43.98 15.74
C ALA A 387 -18.29 -43.56 16.16
N ASN A 388 -19.04 -42.93 15.23
CA ASN A 388 -20.49 -42.83 15.24
C ASN A 388 -20.98 -42.43 13.84
N LEU A 389 -21.99 -43.13 13.32
CA LEU A 389 -22.78 -42.71 12.16
C LEU A 389 -24.02 -41.97 12.69
N PRO A 390 -24.32 -40.75 12.23
CA PRO A 390 -25.64 -40.16 12.40
C PRO A 390 -26.72 -41.04 11.75
N SER A 391 -27.94 -40.95 12.28
CA SER A 391 -29.13 -41.60 11.71
C SER A 391 -29.49 -41.06 10.33
N ALA A 392 -30.52 -41.65 9.70
CA ALA A 392 -31.16 -41.05 8.52
C ALA A 392 -31.51 -39.56 8.74
N PRO A 393 -31.41 -38.71 7.70
CA PRO A 393 -31.63 -37.27 7.82
C PRO A 393 -33.08 -36.98 8.24
N VAL A 394 -33.24 -36.04 9.17
CA VAL A 394 -34.50 -35.87 9.93
C VAL A 394 -35.35 -34.71 9.39
N HIS A 395 -34.77 -33.79 8.62
CA HIS A 395 -35.43 -32.56 8.15
C HIS A 395 -35.15 -32.28 6.67
N GLU A 396 -36.11 -31.62 6.00
CA GLU A 396 -36.00 -31.13 4.62
C GLU A 396 -36.21 -29.60 4.64
N ILE A 397 -35.27 -28.82 4.08
CA ILE A 397 -35.31 -27.36 4.09
C ILE A 397 -35.47 -26.85 2.65
N LYS A 398 -36.62 -26.23 2.35
CA LYS A 398 -36.94 -25.69 1.01
C LYS A 398 -36.66 -24.20 0.95
N VAL A 399 -35.77 -23.78 0.04
CA VAL A 399 -35.30 -22.38 -0.05
C VAL A 399 -35.45 -21.85 -1.48
N LEU A 400 -36.21 -20.76 -1.64
CA LEU A 400 -36.20 -19.95 -2.85
C LEU A 400 -35.24 -18.77 -2.65
N TYR A 401 -34.33 -18.53 -3.59
CA TYR A 401 -33.43 -17.37 -3.58
C TYR A 401 -33.53 -16.60 -4.89
N VAL A 402 -34.13 -15.42 -4.85
CA VAL A 402 -34.31 -14.50 -5.99
C VAL A 402 -33.28 -13.36 -5.90
N PHE A 403 -32.68 -13.04 -7.04
CA PHE A 403 -31.48 -12.18 -7.16
C PHE A 403 -30.22 -12.80 -6.52
N ALA A 404 -29.98 -14.09 -6.79
CA ALA A 404 -28.90 -14.87 -6.17
C ALA A 404 -27.46 -14.46 -6.59
N GLY A 405 -27.29 -13.70 -7.68
CA GLY A 405 -26.00 -13.33 -8.26
C GLY A 405 -25.21 -14.49 -8.89
N HIS A 406 -23.89 -14.32 -9.01
CA HIS A 406 -23.00 -15.36 -9.56
C HIS A 406 -22.64 -16.42 -8.51
N LYS A 407 -22.89 -17.70 -8.86
CA LYS A 407 -22.59 -18.88 -8.03
C LYS A 407 -21.10 -19.03 -7.74
N ARG A 408 -20.73 -19.22 -6.48
CA ARG A 408 -19.35 -19.32 -5.95
C ARG A 408 -19.33 -20.25 -4.74
N ARG A 409 -18.19 -20.90 -4.46
CA ARG A 409 -18.06 -21.88 -3.35
C ARG A 409 -18.44 -21.35 -1.95
N SER A 410 -18.46 -20.03 -1.77
CA SER A 410 -18.80 -19.32 -0.52
C SER A 410 -20.04 -18.41 -0.68
N ASP A 411 -20.94 -18.72 -1.61
CA ASP A 411 -22.27 -18.12 -1.65
C ASP A 411 -23.24 -18.77 -0.63
N LEU A 412 -24.49 -18.31 -0.60
CA LEU A 412 -25.50 -18.80 0.35
C LEU A 412 -25.79 -20.30 0.17
N ARG A 413 -25.77 -20.81 -1.07
CA ARG A 413 -25.92 -22.25 -1.34
C ARG A 413 -24.72 -23.01 -0.78
N GLY A 414 -23.50 -22.56 -1.09
CA GLY A 414 -22.28 -23.21 -0.59
C GLY A 414 -22.22 -23.30 0.93
N CYS A 415 -22.66 -22.24 1.64
CA CYS A 415 -22.79 -22.28 3.10
C CYS A 415 -23.88 -23.25 3.59
N LEU A 416 -25.05 -23.29 2.92
CA LEU A 416 -26.12 -24.24 3.27
C LEU A 416 -25.74 -25.70 2.97
N GLU A 417 -24.97 -25.96 1.91
CA GLU A 417 -24.47 -27.30 1.56
C GLU A 417 -23.39 -27.79 2.55
N ILE A 418 -22.58 -26.89 3.14
CA ILE A 418 -21.69 -27.22 4.27
C ILE A 418 -22.51 -27.56 5.52
N LEU A 419 -23.47 -26.71 5.90
CA LEU A 419 -24.32 -26.94 7.07
C LEU A 419 -25.22 -28.18 6.91
N GLN A 420 -25.51 -28.62 5.68
CA GLN A 420 -26.22 -29.86 5.40
C GLN A 420 -25.43 -31.10 5.86
N GLU A 421 -24.10 -31.12 5.64
CA GLU A 421 -23.23 -32.20 6.13
C GLU A 421 -23.08 -32.16 7.66
N GLU A 422 -23.07 -30.97 8.27
CA GLU A 422 -22.91 -30.77 9.71
C GLU A 422 -24.18 -31.09 10.52
N HIS A 423 -25.35 -30.70 10.03
CA HIS A 423 -26.64 -30.82 10.73
C HIS A 423 -27.58 -31.90 10.18
N ASN A 424 -27.16 -32.67 9.17
CA ASN A 424 -27.87 -33.87 8.66
C ASN A 424 -29.34 -33.61 8.23
N PHE A 425 -29.54 -32.60 7.38
CA PHE A 425 -30.81 -32.29 6.71
C PHE A 425 -30.71 -32.50 5.19
N VAL A 426 -31.79 -32.26 4.44
CA VAL A 426 -31.81 -32.24 2.97
C VAL A 426 -32.15 -30.84 2.46
N LEU A 427 -31.27 -30.24 1.65
CA LEU A 427 -31.46 -28.92 1.05
C LEU A 427 -32.17 -29.04 -0.31
N VAL A 428 -33.33 -28.38 -0.46
CA VAL A 428 -34.03 -28.23 -1.74
C VAL A 428 -34.11 -26.75 -2.09
N MET A 429 -33.13 -26.28 -2.87
CA MET A 429 -32.94 -24.86 -3.15
C MET A 429 -33.08 -24.50 -4.63
N LYS A 430 -33.90 -23.49 -4.94
CA LYS A 430 -34.07 -22.88 -6.28
C LYS A 430 -33.49 -21.46 -6.27
N GLU A 431 -32.53 -21.18 -7.15
CA GLU A 431 -32.03 -19.82 -7.37
C GLU A 431 -32.59 -19.24 -8.67
N VAL A 432 -32.86 -17.93 -8.67
CA VAL A 432 -33.29 -17.15 -9.85
C VAL A 432 -32.47 -15.88 -9.91
N ASP A 433 -31.71 -15.68 -10.99
CA ASP A 433 -30.93 -14.46 -11.22
C ASP A 433 -30.69 -14.22 -12.72
N LEU A 434 -30.65 -12.95 -13.13
CA LEU A 434 -30.30 -12.51 -14.49
C LEU A 434 -28.94 -13.05 -14.96
N CYS A 435 -27.97 -13.17 -14.06
CA CYS A 435 -26.65 -13.73 -14.32
C CYS A 435 -26.64 -15.26 -14.48
N CYS A 436 -27.75 -15.95 -14.25
CA CYS A 436 -27.92 -17.37 -14.59
C CYS A 436 -28.45 -17.59 -16.02
N GLY A 437 -28.87 -16.55 -16.74
CA GLY A 437 -29.27 -16.58 -18.15
C GLY A 437 -30.61 -15.90 -18.43
N GLN A 438 -30.93 -15.64 -19.70
CA GLN A 438 -32.17 -14.94 -20.10
C GLN A 438 -33.46 -15.67 -19.68
N GLN A 439 -33.42 -16.99 -19.46
CA GLN A 439 -34.54 -17.78 -18.92
C GLN A 439 -34.80 -17.52 -17.42
N SER A 440 -34.02 -16.65 -16.77
CA SER A 440 -34.15 -16.22 -15.38
C SER A 440 -34.38 -14.71 -15.22
N ASP A 441 -34.84 -14.03 -16.28
CA ASP A 441 -35.19 -12.60 -16.22
C ASP A 441 -36.52 -12.39 -15.46
N VAL A 442 -36.43 -11.91 -14.23
CA VAL A 442 -37.59 -11.58 -13.37
C VAL A 442 -38.42 -10.38 -13.87
N MET A 443 -38.01 -9.73 -14.97
CA MET A 443 -38.84 -8.79 -15.72
C MET A 443 -39.80 -9.48 -16.70
N ASP A 444 -39.63 -10.79 -17.00
CA ASP A 444 -40.67 -11.57 -17.67
C ASP A 444 -41.78 -11.90 -16.69
N GLU A 445 -42.97 -11.36 -16.95
CA GLU A 445 -44.14 -11.52 -16.11
C GLU A 445 -44.63 -12.99 -16.04
N LYS A 446 -44.31 -13.82 -17.05
CA LYS A 446 -44.62 -15.27 -17.00
C LYS A 446 -43.72 -16.01 -16.02
N LEU A 447 -42.42 -15.68 -16.01
CA LEU A 447 -41.49 -16.25 -15.04
C LEU A 447 -41.84 -15.76 -13.64
N TRP A 448 -42.18 -14.46 -13.51
CA TRP A 448 -42.55 -13.88 -12.22
C TRP A 448 -43.83 -14.48 -11.65
N GLN A 449 -44.89 -14.61 -12.45
CA GLN A 449 -46.11 -15.30 -12.04
C GLN A 449 -45.79 -16.74 -11.61
N GLY A 450 -45.02 -17.50 -12.40
CA GLY A 450 -44.60 -18.87 -12.02
C GLY A 450 -43.66 -18.96 -10.81
N ILE A 451 -43.10 -17.84 -10.32
CA ILE A 451 -42.43 -17.75 -9.03
C ILE A 451 -43.47 -17.50 -7.93
N MET A 452 -44.34 -16.51 -8.10
CA MET A 452 -45.42 -16.18 -7.16
C MET A 452 -46.37 -17.35 -6.92
N ASP A 453 -46.81 -18.05 -7.98
CA ASP A 453 -47.62 -19.28 -7.91
C ASP A 453 -46.96 -20.34 -7.03
N SER A 454 -45.62 -20.46 -7.08
CA SER A 454 -44.86 -21.42 -6.26
C SER A 454 -44.68 -20.96 -4.80
N ILE A 455 -44.79 -19.67 -4.52
CA ILE A 455 -44.80 -19.11 -3.16
C ILE A 455 -46.21 -19.27 -2.56
N GLU A 456 -47.26 -18.91 -3.29
CA GLU A 456 -48.65 -19.03 -2.82
C GLU A 456 -49.10 -20.50 -2.63
N ALA A 457 -48.44 -21.46 -3.29
CA ALA A 457 -48.62 -22.89 -3.08
C ALA A 457 -47.79 -23.50 -1.90
N ASP A 458 -47.14 -22.67 -1.07
CA ASP A 458 -46.21 -23.05 0.01
C ASP A 458 -45.16 -24.11 -0.40
N ALA A 459 -44.62 -24.00 -1.63
CA ALA A 459 -43.58 -24.91 -2.10
C ALA A 459 -42.19 -24.64 -1.46
N TRP A 460 -42.06 -23.55 -0.68
CA TRP A 460 -40.81 -23.05 -0.12
C TRP A 460 -40.97 -22.76 1.37
N SER A 461 -40.12 -23.36 2.20
CA SER A 461 -40.12 -23.06 3.65
C SER A 461 -39.63 -21.64 3.92
N ILE A 462 -38.67 -21.17 3.11
CA ILE A 462 -37.96 -19.90 3.26
C ILE A 462 -37.77 -19.23 1.87
N VAL A 463 -38.01 -17.92 1.79
CA VAL A 463 -37.94 -17.11 0.56
C VAL A 463 -36.99 -15.92 0.77
N VAL A 464 -35.83 -15.96 0.12
CA VAL A 464 -34.81 -14.90 0.16
C VAL A 464 -34.90 -14.06 -1.12
N VAL A 465 -35.00 -12.74 -1.02
CA VAL A 465 -35.13 -11.83 -2.18
C VAL A 465 -34.28 -10.58 -1.97
N VAL A 466 -33.35 -10.26 -2.89
CA VAL A 466 -32.35 -9.19 -2.68
C VAL A 466 -32.26 -8.23 -3.88
N PRO A 467 -33.01 -7.12 -3.91
CA PRO A 467 -33.08 -6.26 -5.10
C PRO A 467 -31.74 -5.53 -5.41
N PRO A 468 -31.30 -5.43 -6.68
CA PRO A 468 -29.97 -4.92 -7.07
C PRO A 468 -29.62 -3.51 -6.55
N CYS A 469 -28.83 -3.45 -5.47
CA CYS A 469 -28.59 -2.23 -4.69
C CYS A 469 -27.76 -1.12 -5.38
N HIS A 470 -27.02 -1.44 -6.43
CA HIS A 470 -25.98 -0.57 -7.02
C HIS A 470 -26.49 0.81 -7.48
N ARG A 471 -27.78 0.97 -7.78
CA ARG A 471 -28.37 2.27 -8.17
C ARG A 471 -28.82 3.15 -7.00
N HIS A 472 -29.12 2.55 -5.84
CA HIS A 472 -29.33 3.25 -4.57
C HIS A 472 -28.04 3.58 -3.80
N SER A 473 -26.91 2.97 -4.19
CA SER A 473 -25.63 3.11 -3.46
C SER A 473 -25.28 4.55 -3.07
N ARG A 474 -25.09 4.78 -1.75
CA ARG A 474 -24.79 6.09 -1.17
C ARG A 474 -23.52 6.73 -1.77
N ALA A 475 -22.56 5.92 -2.24
CA ALA A 475 -21.33 6.35 -2.90
C ALA A 475 -21.58 7.24 -4.13
N ARG A 476 -22.74 7.13 -4.77
CA ARG A 476 -23.13 7.98 -5.91
C ARG A 476 -23.28 9.45 -5.52
N ASN A 477 -23.61 9.74 -4.26
CA ASN A 477 -23.77 11.11 -3.77
C ASN A 477 -22.43 11.84 -3.56
N ALA A 478 -21.31 11.11 -3.51
CA ALA A 478 -19.95 11.66 -3.43
C ALA A 478 -19.39 12.16 -4.78
N TRP A 479 -20.21 12.22 -5.85
CA TRP A 479 -19.82 12.60 -7.22
C TRP A 479 -19.17 14.00 -7.36
N ARG A 480 -19.28 14.86 -6.34
CA ARG A 480 -18.62 16.17 -6.26
C ARG A 480 -17.22 16.11 -5.68
N ALA A 481 -17.00 15.28 -4.66
CA ALA A 481 -15.72 15.09 -3.99
C ALA A 481 -14.81 14.06 -4.70
N SER A 482 -15.35 13.29 -5.64
CA SER A 482 -14.61 12.36 -6.51
C SER A 482 -15.38 12.10 -7.80
N PRO A 483 -14.70 11.82 -8.94
CA PRO A 483 -15.34 11.69 -10.26
C PRO A 483 -16.17 10.40 -10.39
N GLY A 484 -17.34 10.39 -9.75
CA GLY A 484 -18.26 9.27 -9.64
C GLY A 484 -19.60 9.45 -10.37
N PRO A 485 -20.40 8.38 -10.51
CA PRO A 485 -21.65 8.41 -11.28
C PRO A 485 -22.77 9.14 -10.53
N THR A 486 -23.10 10.36 -11.01
CA THR A 486 -24.22 11.21 -10.55
C THR A 486 -25.46 10.45 -10.03
N PRO A 487 -26.07 10.88 -8.89
CA PRO A 487 -27.29 10.28 -8.35
C PRO A 487 -28.48 10.31 -9.32
N LEU A 488 -29.48 9.47 -9.05
CA LEU A 488 -30.73 9.37 -9.83
C LEU A 488 -32.00 9.49 -8.99
N ARG A 489 -31.86 9.58 -7.67
CA ARG A 489 -32.93 9.58 -6.68
C ARG A 489 -32.41 10.16 -5.37
N SER A 490 -33.33 10.65 -4.55
CA SER A 490 -33.09 11.25 -3.23
C SER A 490 -34.30 11.00 -2.32
N ARG A 491 -34.25 11.38 -1.05
CA ARG A 491 -35.35 11.10 -0.10
C ARG A 491 -36.68 11.76 -0.49
N THR A 492 -36.66 12.95 -1.11
CA THR A 492 -37.87 13.58 -1.68
C THR A 492 -38.32 12.90 -2.98
N TRP A 493 -37.40 12.27 -3.71
CA TRP A 493 -37.64 11.64 -5.01
C TRP A 493 -37.13 10.19 -5.05
N PRO A 494 -37.63 9.28 -4.18
CA PRO A 494 -37.01 7.96 -3.98
C PRO A 494 -37.16 7.06 -5.20
N ARG A 495 -38.32 7.11 -5.86
CA ARG A 495 -38.61 6.44 -7.13
C ARG A 495 -37.89 7.08 -8.34
N GLY A 496 -37.18 8.21 -8.17
CA GLY A 496 -36.36 8.85 -9.22
C GLY A 496 -36.59 10.36 -9.37
N PHE A 497 -35.54 11.13 -9.72
CA PHE A 497 -35.68 12.56 -9.99
C PHE A 497 -36.55 12.84 -11.23
N PRO A 498 -37.52 13.79 -11.17
CA PRO A 498 -38.44 14.10 -12.27
C PRO A 498 -37.80 14.53 -13.60
N TRP A 499 -36.56 15.01 -13.59
CA TRP A 499 -35.85 15.51 -14.77
C TRP A 499 -34.98 14.45 -15.47
N ILE A 500 -35.01 13.18 -15.04
CA ILE A 500 -34.26 12.09 -15.68
C ILE A 500 -34.93 11.67 -16.99
N ARG A 501 -34.12 11.44 -18.03
CA ARG A 501 -34.56 11.06 -19.38
C ARG A 501 -33.62 10.03 -20.00
N GLY A 502 -34.07 9.37 -21.08
CA GLY A 502 -33.30 8.36 -21.82
C GLY A 502 -32.93 7.14 -20.97
N ASP A 503 -31.80 6.51 -21.26
CA ASP A 503 -31.31 5.29 -20.61
C ASP A 503 -31.30 5.36 -19.08
N LYS A 504 -31.05 6.56 -18.52
CA LYS A 504 -31.05 6.79 -17.07
C LYS A 504 -32.45 6.63 -16.45
N LEU A 505 -33.53 6.89 -17.21
CA LEU A 505 -34.91 6.71 -16.76
C LEU A 505 -35.29 5.23 -16.75
N ALA A 506 -35.00 4.51 -17.82
CA ALA A 506 -35.21 3.06 -17.89
C ALA A 506 -34.46 2.31 -16.78
N GLN A 507 -33.20 2.70 -16.50
CA GLN A 507 -32.38 2.15 -15.40
C GLN A 507 -32.87 2.52 -13.98
N VAL A 508 -33.75 3.50 -13.85
CA VAL A 508 -34.44 3.84 -12.59
C VAL A 508 -35.72 3.02 -12.47
N GLN A 509 -36.50 2.95 -13.54
CA GLN A 509 -37.77 2.23 -13.61
C GLN A 509 -37.58 0.72 -13.35
N SER A 510 -36.61 0.05 -13.98
CA SER A 510 -36.38 -1.38 -13.72
C SER A 510 -35.99 -1.67 -12.27
N VAL A 511 -35.21 -0.78 -11.63
CA VAL A 511 -34.85 -0.93 -10.21
C VAL A 511 -36.02 -0.64 -9.27
N ASN A 512 -36.99 0.19 -9.68
CA ASN A 512 -38.24 0.34 -8.92
C ASN A 512 -39.05 -0.97 -8.98
N VAL A 513 -39.21 -1.55 -10.18
CA VAL A 513 -39.93 -2.83 -10.39
C VAL A 513 -39.30 -3.97 -9.58
N PHE A 514 -37.96 -4.06 -9.51
CA PHE A 514 -37.30 -5.06 -8.66
C PHE A 514 -37.64 -4.90 -7.16
N VAL A 515 -37.80 -3.68 -6.66
CA VAL A 515 -38.20 -3.43 -5.26
C VAL A 515 -39.69 -3.73 -5.04
N GLU A 516 -40.56 -3.40 -6.00
CA GLU A 516 -41.98 -3.74 -5.97
C GLU A 516 -42.18 -5.26 -5.93
N LYS A 517 -41.49 -5.99 -6.80
CA LYS A 517 -41.46 -7.47 -6.83
C LYS A 517 -40.86 -8.09 -5.56
N THR A 518 -39.93 -7.39 -4.90
CA THR A 518 -39.42 -7.81 -3.58
C THR A 518 -40.50 -7.69 -2.49
N VAL A 519 -41.24 -6.57 -2.45
CA VAL A 519 -42.37 -6.41 -1.51
C VAL A 519 -43.45 -7.45 -1.78
N GLU A 520 -43.77 -7.71 -3.04
CA GLU A 520 -44.75 -8.70 -3.47
C GLU A 520 -44.39 -10.12 -3.00
N ALA A 521 -43.18 -10.59 -3.28
CA ALA A 521 -42.74 -11.93 -2.88
C ALA A 521 -42.63 -12.09 -1.36
N CYS A 522 -42.20 -11.07 -0.61
CA CYS A 522 -42.18 -11.11 0.85
C CYS A 522 -43.60 -11.13 1.45
N ARG A 523 -44.57 -10.38 0.88
CA ARG A 523 -45.98 -10.47 1.26
C ARG A 523 -46.58 -11.84 0.93
N GLY A 524 -46.28 -12.39 -0.25
CA GLY A 524 -46.70 -13.73 -0.66
C GLY A 524 -46.18 -14.83 0.28
N ALA A 525 -44.89 -14.80 0.63
CA ALA A 525 -44.28 -15.75 1.54
C ALA A 525 -44.94 -15.70 2.94
N ALA A 526 -45.10 -14.51 3.51
CA ALA A 526 -45.76 -14.35 4.80
C ALA A 526 -47.23 -14.82 4.79
N LYS A 527 -47.96 -14.57 3.70
CA LYS A 527 -49.34 -15.03 3.48
C LYS A 527 -49.44 -16.57 3.36
N ALA A 528 -48.42 -17.22 2.79
CA ALA A 528 -48.35 -18.67 2.64
C ALA A 528 -47.90 -19.41 3.92
N GLY A 529 -47.34 -18.70 4.91
CA GLY A 529 -46.72 -19.32 6.10
C GLY A 529 -45.25 -19.71 5.89
N SER A 530 -44.62 -19.19 4.83
CA SER A 530 -43.20 -19.27 4.53
C SER A 530 -42.45 -18.11 5.18
N PHE A 531 -41.23 -18.33 5.68
CA PHE A 531 -40.42 -17.23 6.21
C PHE A 531 -39.73 -16.46 5.07
N PHE A 532 -39.43 -15.18 5.26
CA PHE A 532 -38.72 -14.39 4.24
C PHE A 532 -37.51 -13.63 4.79
N LEU A 533 -36.59 -13.27 3.89
CA LEU A 533 -35.50 -12.32 4.16
C LEU A 533 -35.21 -11.45 2.93
N THR A 534 -35.11 -10.14 3.15
CA THR A 534 -34.56 -9.17 2.18
C THR A 534 -33.46 -8.33 2.82
N GLU A 535 -32.41 -8.00 2.07
CA GLU A 535 -31.42 -6.99 2.45
C GLU A 535 -31.32 -5.88 1.41
N HIS A 536 -30.84 -4.72 1.89
CA HIS A 536 -30.39 -3.62 1.06
C HIS A 536 -29.43 -2.73 1.89
N PRO A 537 -28.50 -1.97 1.28
CA PRO A 537 -27.70 -0.96 1.96
C PRO A 537 -28.50 -0.04 2.90
N GLU A 538 -27.89 0.25 4.04
CA GLU A 538 -28.50 0.99 5.16
C GLU A 538 -28.77 2.48 4.83
N ASP A 539 -29.84 3.03 5.39
CA ASP A 539 -30.10 4.47 5.36
C ASP A 539 -29.23 5.20 6.40
N LEU A 540 -28.08 5.69 5.96
CA LEU A 540 -27.13 6.43 6.79
C LEU A 540 -27.38 7.95 6.79
N GLY A 541 -28.57 8.40 6.35
CA GLY A 541 -28.95 9.81 6.31
C GLY A 541 -28.02 10.68 5.46
N ILE A 542 -27.91 11.96 5.85
CA ILE A 542 -27.23 13.03 5.09
C ILE A 542 -25.83 12.64 4.61
N ALA A 543 -25.49 13.00 3.37
CA ALA A 543 -24.15 12.85 2.80
C ALA A 543 -23.42 14.20 2.81
N ALA A 544 -22.13 14.22 3.13
CA ALA A 544 -21.39 15.44 3.48
C ALA A 544 -21.33 16.52 2.37
N ASP A 545 -21.46 16.14 1.10
CA ASP A 545 -21.21 17.00 -0.07
C ASP A 545 -22.49 17.42 -0.83
N TRP A 546 -23.68 17.15 -0.29
CA TRP A 546 -24.95 17.25 -1.02
C TRP A 546 -25.93 18.24 -0.35
N ASP A 547 -26.08 19.44 -0.92
CA ASP A 547 -26.81 20.55 -0.28
C ASP A 547 -28.35 20.51 -0.40
N TRP A 548 -28.92 19.58 -1.19
CA TRP A 548 -30.27 19.76 -1.76
C TRP A 548 -31.33 18.72 -1.35
N ASP A 549 -30.95 17.61 -0.71
CA ASP A 549 -31.85 16.56 -0.20
C ASP A 549 -31.04 15.53 0.65
N PHE A 550 -31.63 14.40 1.03
CA PHE A 550 -30.94 13.23 1.59
C PHE A 550 -30.81 12.11 0.54
N PRO A 551 -29.87 11.15 0.69
CA PRO A 551 -29.84 9.93 -0.12
C PRO A 551 -31.15 9.12 -0.02
N ALA A 552 -31.55 8.49 -1.13
CA ALA A 552 -32.68 7.56 -1.15
C ALA A 552 -32.27 6.15 -0.70
N ALA A 553 -33.05 5.54 0.20
CA ALA A 553 -32.93 4.14 0.60
C ALA A 553 -34.31 3.47 0.57
N ILE A 554 -34.40 2.16 0.28
CA ILE A 554 -35.70 1.47 0.18
C ILE A 554 -36.46 1.44 1.52
N TRP A 555 -35.73 1.55 2.64
CA TRP A 555 -36.26 1.66 4.00
C TRP A 555 -37.10 2.92 4.25
N GLN A 556 -37.03 3.90 3.35
CA GLN A 556 -37.85 5.12 3.37
C GLN A 556 -39.20 4.94 2.66
N LEU A 557 -39.45 3.80 2.00
CA LEU A 557 -40.64 3.55 1.19
C LEU A 557 -41.82 3.06 2.07
N PRO A 558 -43.03 3.67 1.97
CA PRO A 558 -44.23 3.20 2.66
C PRO A 558 -44.55 1.72 2.41
N GLU A 559 -44.23 1.20 1.24
CA GLU A 559 -44.44 -0.19 0.83
C GLU A 559 -43.56 -1.18 1.63
N ILE A 560 -42.36 -0.76 2.01
CA ILE A 560 -41.40 -1.53 2.83
C ILE A 560 -41.71 -1.39 4.32
N LEU A 561 -42.13 -0.19 4.77
CA LEU A 561 -42.55 0.05 6.14
C LEU A 561 -43.84 -0.74 6.47
N SER A 562 -44.84 -0.71 5.57
CA SER A 562 -46.06 -1.51 5.70
C SER A 562 -45.78 -3.00 5.60
N LEU A 563 -44.88 -3.47 4.72
CA LEU A 563 -44.47 -4.88 4.68
C LEU A 563 -44.04 -5.39 6.07
N ALA A 564 -43.24 -4.62 6.80
CA ALA A 564 -42.79 -4.99 8.13
C ALA A 564 -43.94 -5.05 9.15
N THR A 565 -44.81 -4.04 9.17
CA THR A 565 -45.99 -3.99 10.05
C THR A 565 -46.97 -5.12 9.76
N ASP A 566 -47.29 -5.35 8.48
CA ASP A 566 -48.30 -6.31 8.02
C ASP A 566 -47.87 -7.77 8.21
N THR A 567 -46.55 -8.03 8.33
CA THR A 567 -45.98 -9.39 8.46
C THR A 567 -45.30 -9.64 9.81
N GLY A 568 -45.24 -8.65 10.69
CA GLY A 568 -44.51 -8.73 11.96
C GLY A 568 -42.99 -8.89 11.82
N ALA A 569 -42.41 -8.58 10.66
CA ALA A 569 -41.00 -8.79 10.36
C ALA A 569 -40.09 -7.82 11.15
N VAL A 570 -39.01 -8.37 11.70
CA VAL A 570 -37.99 -7.60 12.43
C VAL A 570 -36.90 -7.09 11.48
N THR A 571 -36.31 -5.94 11.81
CA THR A 571 -35.22 -5.35 11.03
C THR A 571 -33.99 -5.08 11.89
N PHE A 572 -32.83 -5.47 11.36
CA PHE A 572 -31.52 -5.34 11.99
C PHE A 572 -30.49 -4.85 10.97
N ALA A 573 -29.35 -4.36 11.45
CA ALA A 573 -28.29 -3.82 10.59
C ALA A 573 -26.93 -4.47 10.89
N VAL A 574 -26.07 -4.59 9.88
CA VAL A 574 -24.71 -5.14 9.98
C VAL A 574 -23.75 -4.39 9.04
N HIS A 575 -22.45 -4.47 9.31
CA HIS A 575 -21.43 -4.23 8.28
C HIS A 575 -21.13 -5.58 7.61
N GLN A 576 -21.17 -5.68 6.27
CA GLN A 576 -21.00 -7.01 5.59
C GLN A 576 -19.64 -7.68 5.85
N CYS A 577 -18.66 -6.92 6.36
CA CYS A 577 -17.31 -7.36 6.72
C CYS A 577 -17.16 -7.89 8.16
N ASP A 578 -18.21 -7.78 8.97
CA ASP A 578 -18.22 -8.34 10.33
C ASP A 578 -18.07 -9.87 10.28
N ASN A 579 -17.50 -10.43 11.34
CA ASN A 579 -17.24 -11.85 11.52
C ASN A 579 -17.84 -12.36 12.84
N PHE A 580 -18.96 -11.75 13.25
CA PHE A 580 -19.88 -12.22 14.27
C PHE A 580 -19.20 -12.60 15.60
N GLY A 581 -18.22 -11.78 16.00
CA GLY A 581 -17.44 -11.93 17.24
C GLY A 581 -15.96 -12.25 17.07
N LEU A 582 -15.50 -12.66 15.88
CA LEU A 582 -14.12 -13.13 15.67
C LEU A 582 -13.07 -12.05 15.32
N GLY A 583 -13.43 -10.76 15.33
CA GLY A 583 -12.50 -9.61 15.21
C GLY A 583 -11.77 -9.40 13.87
N LEU A 584 -11.64 -10.43 13.04
CA LEU A 584 -10.98 -10.38 11.73
C LEU A 584 -11.92 -9.88 10.62
N ALA A 585 -11.43 -8.94 9.80
CA ALA A 585 -12.19 -8.37 8.69
C ALA A 585 -12.34 -9.37 7.54
N THR A 586 -13.56 -9.84 7.25
CA THR A 586 -13.82 -10.85 6.21
C THR A 586 -14.09 -10.26 4.82
N ALA A 587 -14.09 -8.94 4.71
CA ALA A 587 -14.25 -8.23 3.44
C ALA A 587 -13.35 -6.99 3.35
N GLY A 588 -12.98 -6.64 2.11
CA GLY A 588 -12.11 -5.50 1.85
C GLY A 588 -12.65 -4.14 2.29
N THR A 589 -13.97 -4.01 2.53
CA THR A 589 -14.67 -2.73 2.76
C THR A 589 -15.77 -2.83 3.83
N SER A 590 -15.91 -1.80 4.69
CA SER A 590 -17.08 -1.61 5.56
C SER A 590 -18.30 -1.20 4.73
N LYS A 591 -19.18 -2.15 4.41
CA LYS A 591 -20.43 -1.93 3.66
C LYS A 591 -21.64 -2.02 4.61
N PRO A 592 -22.23 -0.90 5.05
CA PRO A 592 -23.37 -0.89 5.97
C PRO A 592 -24.64 -1.39 5.28
N THR A 593 -25.30 -2.37 5.87
CA THR A 593 -26.38 -3.15 5.29
C THR A 593 -27.49 -3.36 6.31
N ARG A 594 -28.74 -3.33 5.86
CA ARG A 594 -29.91 -3.62 6.68
C ARG A 594 -30.65 -4.81 6.11
N CYS A 595 -31.20 -5.62 7.01
CA CYS A 595 -32.06 -6.75 6.68
C CYS A 595 -33.47 -6.51 7.24
N LEU A 596 -34.48 -7.07 6.59
CA LEU A 596 -35.84 -7.22 7.08
C LEU A 596 -36.25 -8.68 6.89
N SER A 597 -36.72 -9.34 7.95
CA SER A 597 -36.97 -10.79 7.92
C SER A 597 -37.97 -11.25 8.99
N THR A 598 -38.68 -12.33 8.70
CA THR A 598 -39.50 -13.08 9.67
C THR A 598 -38.78 -14.29 10.29
N LEU A 599 -37.54 -14.60 9.87
CA LEU A 599 -36.75 -15.72 10.41
C LEU A 599 -36.52 -15.55 11.92
N PRO A 600 -36.73 -16.57 12.78
CA PRO A 600 -36.51 -16.44 14.23
C PRO A 600 -35.10 -15.95 14.63
N GLY A 601 -34.07 -16.39 13.90
CA GLY A 601 -32.69 -15.96 14.11
C GLY A 601 -32.43 -14.48 13.80
N ALA A 602 -33.32 -13.80 13.07
CA ALA A 602 -33.21 -12.37 12.76
C ALA A 602 -33.39 -11.50 14.01
N ALA A 603 -34.22 -11.92 14.97
CA ALA A 603 -34.42 -11.21 16.24
C ALA A 603 -33.22 -11.31 17.19
N LYS A 604 -32.30 -12.25 16.93
CA LYS A 604 -31.06 -12.46 17.72
C LYS A 604 -29.88 -11.62 17.21
N GLN A 605 -30.01 -10.98 16.05
CA GLN A 605 -28.94 -10.21 15.43
C GLN A 605 -28.70 -8.87 16.16
N PRO A 606 -27.47 -8.32 16.14
CA PRO A 606 -27.20 -7.02 16.74
C PRO A 606 -27.87 -5.88 15.97
N TYR A 607 -27.95 -4.71 16.60
CA TYR A 607 -28.42 -3.45 15.97
C TYR A 607 -29.84 -3.54 15.39
N GLN A 608 -30.78 -4.07 16.19
CA GLN A 608 -32.22 -4.11 15.93
C GLN A 608 -32.84 -2.70 15.82
N GLY A 609 -33.95 -2.61 15.10
CA GLY A 609 -34.78 -1.40 14.97
C GLY A 609 -34.46 -0.57 13.73
N TRP A 610 -35.41 0.28 13.34
CA TRP A 610 -35.33 1.13 12.12
C TRP A 610 -34.22 2.20 12.21
N PRO A 611 -33.79 2.78 11.05
CA PRO A 611 -32.83 3.88 11.02
C PRO A 611 -33.28 5.10 11.83
N CYS A 612 -32.57 5.38 12.92
CA CYS A 612 -32.78 6.57 13.73
C CYS A 612 -32.00 7.74 13.12
N LEU A 613 -32.71 8.81 12.72
CA LEU A 613 -32.11 10.06 12.26
C LEU A 613 -32.41 11.18 13.26
N HIS A 614 -31.39 11.97 13.60
CA HIS A 614 -31.60 13.23 14.33
C HIS A 614 -32.40 14.23 13.48
N GLN A 615 -32.93 15.30 14.10
CA GLN A 615 -33.62 16.40 13.40
C GLN A 615 -32.78 17.04 12.28
N SER A 616 -31.45 16.97 12.37
CA SER A 616 -30.49 17.41 11.35
C SER A 616 -30.28 16.41 10.19
N GLY A 617 -31.00 15.28 10.17
CA GLY A 617 -30.85 14.20 9.19
C GLY A 617 -29.55 13.39 9.32
N VAL A 618 -28.82 13.56 10.42
CA VAL A 618 -27.64 12.75 10.77
C VAL A 618 -28.09 11.42 11.38
N TYR A 619 -27.54 10.31 10.90
CA TYR A 619 -27.82 8.97 11.42
C TYR A 619 -27.27 8.79 12.84
N ALA A 620 -28.14 8.37 13.74
CA ALA A 620 -27.90 8.19 15.17
C ALA A 620 -27.72 6.71 15.56
N GLY A 621 -28.21 5.77 14.74
CA GLY A 621 -28.18 4.34 15.00
C GLY A 621 -29.29 3.58 14.25
N PRO A 622 -29.45 2.26 14.49
CA PRO A 622 -28.79 1.48 15.53
C PRO A 622 -27.36 1.03 15.21
N LEU A 623 -26.93 1.04 13.94
CA LEU A 623 -25.61 0.52 13.55
C LEU A 623 -24.47 1.49 13.94
N PRO A 624 -23.35 1.04 14.52
CA PRO A 624 -22.20 1.90 14.76
C PRO A 624 -21.61 2.41 13.45
N LYS A 625 -21.19 3.68 13.42
CA LYS A 625 -20.63 4.36 12.25
C LYS A 625 -19.37 3.68 11.67
N PHE A 626 -18.69 2.85 12.45
CA PHE A 626 -17.48 2.12 12.09
C PHE A 626 -17.57 0.67 12.58
N CYS A 627 -17.04 -0.28 11.81
CA CYS A 627 -16.99 -1.72 12.09
C CYS A 627 -15.93 -2.16 13.13
N GLY A 628 -15.11 -1.23 13.64
CA GLY A 628 -14.05 -1.50 14.62
C GLY A 628 -12.73 -2.07 14.05
N HIS A 629 -12.70 -2.58 12.81
CA HIS A 629 -11.51 -3.22 12.22
C HIS A 629 -10.92 -2.48 11.01
N LYS A 630 -9.66 -2.78 10.66
CA LYS A 630 -8.90 -2.16 9.56
C LYS A 630 -9.34 -2.75 8.20
N HIS A 631 -9.45 -1.91 7.16
CA HIS A 631 -9.82 -2.31 5.78
C HIS A 631 -8.72 -1.93 4.78
N PHE A 632 -8.41 -2.86 3.87
CA PHE A 632 -7.35 -2.68 2.87
C PHE A 632 -7.83 -2.07 1.54
N GLN A 633 -9.15 -2.01 1.30
CA GLN A 633 -9.71 -1.53 0.04
C GLN A 633 -10.75 -0.43 0.30
N LEU A 634 -10.59 0.72 -0.35
CA LEU A 634 -11.58 1.80 -0.30
C LEU A 634 -12.61 1.62 -1.41
N LEU A 635 -13.89 1.77 -1.08
CA LEU A 635 -14.99 1.86 -2.05
C LEU A 635 -14.97 3.23 -2.74
N GLY A 636 -14.04 3.41 -3.68
CA GLY A 636 -13.83 4.62 -4.44
C GLY A 636 -13.10 4.35 -5.76
N GLY A 637 -13.10 5.33 -6.67
CA GLY A 637 -12.46 5.19 -7.98
C GLY A 637 -10.96 4.90 -7.89
N ASP A 638 -10.48 3.95 -8.69
CA ASP A 638 -9.07 3.61 -8.78
C ASP A 638 -8.23 4.84 -9.20
N LYS A 639 -7.21 5.17 -8.42
CA LYS A 639 -6.32 6.31 -8.66
C LYS A 639 -5.47 6.15 -9.93
N ALA A 640 -5.30 4.92 -10.44
CA ALA A 640 -4.67 4.67 -11.74
C ALA A 640 -5.64 4.90 -12.92
N ASN A 641 -6.91 4.50 -12.80
CA ASN A 641 -7.90 4.53 -13.87
C ASN A 641 -8.95 5.65 -13.72
N LYS A 642 -8.60 6.86 -14.17
CA LYS A 642 -9.47 8.04 -14.20
C LYS A 642 -10.83 7.76 -14.88
N GLY A 643 -11.86 7.53 -14.05
CA GLY A 643 -13.26 7.39 -14.48
C GLY A 643 -13.88 6.00 -14.32
N VAL A 644 -13.13 4.98 -13.89
CA VAL A 644 -13.69 3.63 -13.63
C VAL A 644 -14.02 3.47 -12.15
N PHE A 645 -15.32 3.55 -11.82
CA PHE A 645 -15.82 3.37 -10.47
C PHE A 645 -16.06 1.87 -10.19
N SER A 646 -15.03 1.18 -9.69
CA SER A 646 -15.08 -0.28 -9.46
C SER A 646 -15.89 -0.62 -8.21
N THR A 647 -17.17 -0.96 -8.40
CA THR A 647 -18.07 -1.44 -7.33
C THR A 647 -18.43 -2.93 -7.48
N SER A 648 -17.92 -3.63 -8.50
CA SER A 648 -18.18 -5.06 -8.74
C SER A 648 -17.70 -5.93 -7.59
N ALA A 649 -16.50 -5.67 -7.07
CA ALA A 649 -15.92 -6.36 -5.91
C ALA A 649 -16.76 -6.24 -4.61
N ALA A 650 -17.69 -5.29 -4.53
CA ALA A 650 -18.60 -5.10 -3.40
C ALA A 650 -20.08 -5.41 -3.73
N ALA A 651 -20.36 -5.95 -4.92
CA ALA A 651 -21.67 -6.48 -5.27
C ALA A 651 -21.91 -7.86 -4.62
N SER A 652 -20.87 -8.70 -4.61
CA SER A 652 -20.85 -10.01 -3.96
C SER A 652 -20.86 -9.91 -2.44
N TYR A 653 -21.57 -10.84 -1.77
CA TYR A 653 -21.45 -11.05 -0.33
C TYR A 653 -20.10 -11.64 0.08
N PRO A 654 -19.55 -11.23 1.23
CA PRO A 654 -18.47 -11.91 1.94
C PRO A 654 -18.94 -13.25 2.54
N ALA A 655 -18.02 -14.21 2.65
CA ALA A 655 -18.33 -15.57 3.10
C ALA A 655 -18.97 -15.64 4.51
N ALA A 656 -18.56 -14.77 5.43
CA ALA A 656 -19.14 -14.71 6.77
C ALA A 656 -20.61 -14.23 6.75
N MET A 657 -20.96 -13.27 5.89
CA MET A 657 -22.35 -12.84 5.71
C MET A 657 -23.21 -13.97 5.11
N CYS A 658 -22.69 -14.71 4.13
CA CYS A 658 -23.35 -15.92 3.61
C CYS A 658 -23.58 -16.95 4.72
N MET A 659 -22.59 -17.18 5.59
CA MET A 659 -22.70 -18.14 6.69
C MET A 659 -23.69 -17.69 7.78
N MET A 660 -23.71 -16.42 8.17
CA MET A 660 -24.72 -15.87 9.09
C MET A 660 -26.15 -16.06 8.53
N LEU A 661 -26.36 -15.75 7.24
CA LEU A 661 -27.65 -15.99 6.58
C LEU A 661 -28.00 -17.49 6.56
N ALA A 662 -27.04 -18.36 6.24
CA ALA A 662 -27.24 -19.81 6.23
C ALA A 662 -27.60 -20.37 7.62
N LEU A 663 -26.93 -19.90 8.69
CA LEU A 663 -27.22 -20.31 10.07
C LEU A 663 -28.64 -19.91 10.51
N MET A 664 -29.12 -18.70 10.18
CA MET A 664 -30.51 -18.31 10.47
C MET A 664 -31.54 -19.13 9.68
N ILE A 665 -31.20 -19.54 8.45
CA ILE A 665 -32.02 -20.41 7.60
C ILE A 665 -32.08 -21.83 8.18
N VAL A 666 -30.96 -22.39 8.64
CA VAL A 666 -30.88 -23.73 9.24
C VAL A 666 -31.52 -23.78 10.62
N GLU A 667 -31.30 -22.79 11.49
CA GLU A 667 -32.01 -22.67 12.78
C GLU A 667 -33.54 -22.69 12.59
N CYS A 668 -34.04 -21.99 11.57
CA CYS A 668 -35.45 -21.96 11.22
C CYS A 668 -35.94 -23.30 10.64
N GLY A 669 -35.19 -23.89 9.70
CA GLY A 669 -35.57 -25.15 9.06
C GLY A 669 -35.53 -26.37 10.00
N LEU A 670 -34.66 -26.36 11.03
CA LEU A 670 -34.61 -27.40 12.06
C LEU A 670 -35.65 -27.22 13.19
N SER A 671 -36.35 -26.07 13.23
CA SER A 671 -37.35 -25.78 14.27
C SER A 671 -38.80 -25.75 13.76
N LYS A 672 -39.04 -25.89 12.45
CA LYS A 672 -40.38 -26.06 11.86
C LYS A 672 -40.75 -27.56 11.85
N PRO A 673 -41.69 -28.06 12.69
CA PRO A 673 -42.06 -29.47 12.70
C PRO A 673 -42.71 -29.88 11.37
N GLN A 674 -42.34 -31.04 10.83
CA GLN A 674 -42.93 -31.56 9.60
C GLN A 674 -44.41 -31.92 9.80
N ALA A 675 -45.29 -31.31 9.03
CA ALA A 675 -46.69 -31.74 8.92
C ALA A 675 -46.76 -33.02 8.05
N PRO A 676 -47.41 -34.11 8.52
CA PRO A 676 -47.50 -35.35 7.75
C PRO A 676 -48.53 -35.24 6.61
N THR A 677 -48.09 -35.54 5.38
CA THR A 677 -48.89 -35.36 4.17
C THR A 677 -49.91 -36.49 3.93
N SER A 678 -51.09 -36.46 4.56
CA SER A 678 -52.26 -37.20 4.05
C SER A 678 -53.63 -36.77 4.62
N LEU A 679 -54.61 -36.72 3.70
CA LEU A 679 -56.05 -36.95 3.88
C LEU A 679 -56.87 -36.06 4.86
N LEU A 680 -57.50 -35.04 4.26
CA LEU A 680 -58.84 -34.48 4.51
C LEU A 680 -59.72 -35.16 5.60
N LYS A 681 -60.25 -34.35 6.54
CA LYS A 681 -61.70 -34.02 6.58
C LYS A 681 -62.10 -32.94 7.61
N GLU A 682 -62.97 -32.04 7.15
CA GLU A 682 -64.14 -31.42 7.83
C GLU A 682 -64.09 -31.06 9.34
N GLY A 683 -64.32 -29.77 9.66
CA GLY A 683 -65.30 -29.43 10.72
C GLY A 683 -64.96 -28.36 11.77
N ALA A 684 -64.92 -27.07 11.41
CA ALA A 684 -65.40 -25.96 12.26
C ALA A 684 -65.57 -24.66 11.44
N GLU A 685 -66.66 -23.93 11.63
CA GLU A 685 -66.91 -22.59 11.05
C GLU A 685 -67.00 -21.52 12.20
N PRO A 686 -67.25 -20.22 11.95
CA PRO A 686 -66.42 -19.18 12.56
C PRO A 686 -67.07 -18.43 13.72
N VAL A 687 -66.27 -17.61 14.41
CA VAL A 687 -66.75 -16.47 15.20
C VAL A 687 -66.09 -15.21 14.67
N ALA A 688 -66.89 -14.22 14.31
CA ALA A 688 -66.44 -12.97 13.70
C ALA A 688 -66.92 -11.74 14.48
N VAL A 689 -65.99 -10.80 14.73
CA VAL A 689 -66.22 -9.36 14.99
C VAL A 689 -67.03 -8.98 16.24
N VAL A 690 -66.47 -8.07 17.07
CA VAL A 690 -67.10 -6.82 17.56
C VAL A 690 -66.11 -6.01 18.43
N ALA A 691 -66.37 -4.70 18.56
CA ALA A 691 -65.76 -3.77 19.52
C ALA A 691 -64.26 -3.41 19.34
N ALA A 692 -64.01 -2.46 18.44
CA ALA A 692 -63.08 -1.38 18.77
C ALA A 692 -63.71 -0.44 19.84
N ALA A 693 -62.91 0.47 20.40
CA ALA A 693 -63.30 1.55 21.32
C ALA A 693 -63.75 1.17 22.75
N THR A 694 -62.80 0.72 23.59
CA THR A 694 -62.64 1.22 24.98
C THR A 694 -61.27 0.82 25.56
N ARG A 695 -60.33 1.78 25.61
CA ARG A 695 -59.15 1.83 26.51
C ARG A 695 -58.25 3.02 26.15
N GLN A 696 -58.70 4.22 26.49
CA GLN A 696 -57.95 5.47 26.23
C GLN A 696 -57.54 6.21 27.53
N GLU A 697 -57.79 5.61 28.70
CA GLU A 697 -57.57 6.25 30.01
C GLU A 697 -56.52 5.52 30.89
N GLU A 698 -56.24 4.23 30.67
CA GLU A 698 -55.26 3.48 31.49
C GLU A 698 -53.79 3.76 31.13
N LEU A 699 -53.50 4.42 30.00
CA LEU A 699 -52.12 4.75 29.58
C LEU A 699 -51.64 6.14 30.04
N ALA A 700 -52.46 6.90 30.78
CA ALA A 700 -52.05 8.18 31.36
C ALA A 700 -51.26 8.00 32.68
N GLY A 701 -51.74 7.13 33.58
CA GLY A 701 -51.21 7.02 34.94
C GLY A 701 -49.82 6.39 35.07
N THR A 702 -49.37 5.60 34.09
CA THR A 702 -48.05 4.92 34.17
C THR A 702 -46.88 5.87 33.84
N ILE A 703 -47.13 6.97 33.12
CA ILE A 703 -46.07 7.86 32.63
C ILE A 703 -45.56 8.78 33.74
N GLU A 704 -46.42 9.31 34.62
CA GLU A 704 -45.98 10.16 35.73
C GLU A 704 -45.10 9.42 36.75
N VAL A 705 -45.44 8.16 37.07
CA VAL A 705 -44.68 7.34 38.04
C VAL A 705 -43.26 7.03 37.55
N MET A 706 -43.08 6.81 36.24
CA MET A 706 -41.75 6.52 35.67
C MET A 706 -40.86 7.77 35.53
N ILE A 707 -41.44 8.97 35.40
CA ILE A 707 -40.67 10.22 35.32
C ILE A 707 -40.07 10.58 36.68
N VAL A 708 -40.84 10.49 37.77
CA VAL A 708 -40.35 10.81 39.12
C VAL A 708 -39.22 9.85 39.55
N ALA A 709 -39.34 8.55 39.26
CA ALA A 709 -38.30 7.57 39.58
C ALA A 709 -36.96 7.82 38.85
N ALA A 710 -36.99 8.42 37.65
CA ALA A 710 -35.79 8.75 36.89
C ALA A 710 -35.05 9.99 37.46
N GLU A 711 -35.78 10.98 37.99
CA GLU A 711 -35.19 12.22 38.52
C GLU A 711 -34.60 12.09 39.94
N GLU A 712 -34.93 11.03 40.68
CA GLU A 712 -34.24 10.68 41.93
C GLU A 712 -32.99 9.83 41.69
N ALA A 713 -33.06 8.86 40.77
CA ALA A 713 -31.89 8.04 40.39
C ALA A 713 -30.72 8.91 39.90
N ALA A 714 -31.02 9.95 39.11
CA ALA A 714 -30.02 10.90 38.58
C ALA A 714 -29.29 11.76 39.64
N LYS A 715 -29.66 11.68 40.93
CA LYS A 715 -29.02 12.43 42.04
C LYS A 715 -28.11 11.56 42.93
N ALA A 716 -28.11 10.24 42.76
CA ALA A 716 -27.43 9.31 43.67
C ALA A 716 -25.94 9.07 43.37
N GLU A 717 -25.49 9.12 42.11
CA GLU A 717 -24.11 8.78 41.71
C GLU A 717 -23.07 9.90 41.97
N ALA A 718 -23.41 10.89 42.80
CA ALA A 718 -22.61 12.10 43.01
C ALA A 718 -21.76 12.11 44.30
N GLN A 719 -21.35 10.96 44.88
CA GLN A 719 -20.39 10.92 46.00
C GLN A 719 -19.71 9.56 46.30
N VAL A 720 -18.41 9.65 46.66
CA VAL A 720 -17.65 8.81 47.64
C VAL A 720 -16.95 7.49 47.20
N VAL A 721 -15.80 7.25 47.89
CA VAL A 721 -14.82 6.11 47.89
C VAL A 721 -13.61 6.16 46.92
N GLN A 722 -12.46 5.74 47.47
CA GLN A 722 -11.09 5.73 46.93
C GLN A 722 -10.65 4.29 46.53
N PRO A 723 -9.51 4.08 45.83
CA PRO A 723 -9.15 2.75 45.31
C PRO A 723 -8.67 1.77 46.41
N ALA A 724 -9.11 0.51 46.29
CA ALA A 724 -8.60 -0.61 47.08
C ALA A 724 -7.48 -1.35 46.34
N VAL A 725 -6.34 -1.58 47.01
CA VAL A 725 -5.20 -2.33 46.47
C VAL A 725 -5.40 -3.83 46.70
N LEU A 726 -5.33 -4.63 45.64
CA LEU A 726 -5.20 -6.09 45.72
C LEU A 726 -4.34 -6.58 44.53
N ALA A 727 -3.19 -7.19 44.84
CA ALA A 727 -2.27 -7.74 43.85
C ALA A 727 -2.35 -9.27 43.81
N PRO A 728 -2.39 -9.91 42.63
CA PRO A 728 -2.25 -11.35 42.49
C PRO A 728 -0.77 -11.75 42.31
N THR A 729 -0.18 -12.40 43.32
CA THR A 729 1.15 -13.02 43.21
C THR A 729 1.04 -14.34 42.43
N VAL A 730 1.67 -14.43 41.26
CA VAL A 730 1.87 -15.69 40.53
C VAL A 730 3.34 -15.79 40.09
N SER A 731 3.95 -16.95 40.34
CA SER A 731 5.39 -17.16 40.16
C SER A 731 5.82 -17.28 38.68
N LEU A 732 7.09 -16.94 38.45
CA LEU A 732 7.79 -17.12 37.18
C LEU A 732 7.79 -18.60 36.72
N ASN A 733 7.57 -18.82 35.42
CA ASN A 733 8.50 -19.55 34.53
C ASN A 733 7.88 -19.82 33.14
N ASN A 734 8.36 -19.13 32.11
CA ASN A 734 8.78 -19.74 30.83
C ASN A 734 9.47 -18.71 29.93
N ASP A 735 10.56 -19.13 29.27
CA ASP A 735 11.30 -18.31 28.31
C ASP A 735 10.71 -18.42 26.91
N SER A 736 9.94 -17.40 26.49
CA SER A 736 9.60 -17.17 25.09
C SER A 736 9.54 -15.66 24.83
N GLN A 737 10.58 -15.11 24.20
CA GLN A 737 10.61 -13.70 23.82
C GLN A 737 9.78 -13.46 22.56
N GLU A 738 8.50 -13.16 22.75
CA GLU A 738 7.67 -12.55 21.70
C GLU A 738 8.12 -11.09 21.49
N GLU A 739 8.28 -10.64 20.24
CA GLU A 739 8.51 -9.22 19.96
C GLU A 739 7.17 -8.45 20.11
N PRO A 740 7.13 -7.30 20.82
CA PRO A 740 5.90 -6.54 21.01
C PRO A 740 5.36 -5.99 19.67
N SER A 741 4.04 -5.90 19.55
CA SER A 741 3.38 -5.53 18.30
C SER A 741 3.58 -4.06 17.91
N SER A 742 3.21 -3.68 16.69
CA SER A 742 3.30 -2.29 16.21
C SER A 742 2.48 -1.31 17.03
N ASP A 743 1.46 -1.79 17.75
CA ASP A 743 0.45 -0.95 18.41
C ASP A 743 0.73 -0.85 19.95
N GLU A 744 1.87 -1.38 20.42
CA GLU A 744 2.35 -1.39 21.82
C GLU A 744 3.70 -0.66 22.01
N GLU A 745 4.00 -0.31 23.26
CA GLU A 745 5.30 0.19 23.74
C GLU A 745 6.11 -0.92 24.46
N PRO A 746 7.44 -0.75 24.70
CA PRO A 746 8.31 -1.79 25.27
C PRO A 746 7.98 -2.27 26.70
N ASP A 747 7.02 -1.64 27.35
CA ASP A 747 6.47 -1.99 28.67
C ASP A 747 5.13 -2.74 28.58
N GLY A 748 4.65 -3.05 27.36
CA GLY A 748 3.35 -3.68 27.11
C GLY A 748 2.17 -2.71 27.13
N THR A 749 2.39 -1.39 27.21
CA THR A 749 1.29 -0.42 27.17
C THR A 749 0.81 -0.15 25.74
N LEU A 750 -0.50 -0.16 25.53
CA LEU A 750 -1.13 0.12 24.23
C LEU A 750 -0.98 1.59 23.86
N LYS A 751 -0.68 1.87 22.58
CA LYS A 751 -0.56 3.24 22.08
C LYS A 751 -1.92 3.96 22.11
N PRO A 752 -1.99 5.18 22.69
CA PRO A 752 -3.23 5.95 22.73
C PRO A 752 -3.73 6.30 21.32
N ARG A 753 -5.05 6.23 21.10
CA ARG A 753 -5.60 6.30 19.74
C ARG A 753 -5.63 7.75 19.24
N PRO A 754 -5.48 8.02 17.92
CA PRO A 754 -5.43 9.38 17.37
C PRO A 754 -6.65 10.26 17.68
N GLN A 755 -7.80 9.64 17.96
CA GLN A 755 -9.04 10.34 18.30
C GLN A 755 -9.14 10.81 19.75
N ASP A 756 -8.34 10.23 20.66
CA ASP A 756 -8.45 10.44 22.11
C ASP A 756 -7.79 11.76 22.58
N HIS A 757 -6.95 12.39 21.73
CA HIS A 757 -6.06 13.51 22.12
C HIS A 757 -6.04 14.68 21.12
N ARG A 758 -7.20 15.30 20.86
CA ARG A 758 -7.30 16.46 19.96
C ARG A 758 -6.80 17.75 20.63
N GLY A 759 -6.16 18.62 19.85
CA GLY A 759 -5.75 19.96 20.29
C GLY A 759 -6.88 21.02 20.18
N GLY A 760 -8.03 20.65 19.60
CA GLY A 760 -9.19 21.51 19.42
C GLY A 760 -10.46 20.76 19.05
N VAL A 761 -11.56 21.51 19.01
CA VAL A 761 -12.91 21.05 18.70
C VAL A 761 -13.06 20.82 17.19
N GLY A 762 -13.76 19.76 16.79
CA GLY A 762 -13.98 19.45 15.38
C GLY A 762 -12.75 18.85 14.68
N PRO A 763 -12.68 18.93 13.33
CA PRO A 763 -11.52 18.50 12.56
C PRO A 763 -10.41 19.57 12.57
N PRO A 764 -9.13 19.19 12.36
CA PRO A 764 -8.06 20.14 12.04
C PRO A 764 -8.37 20.99 10.80
N VAL A 765 -7.68 22.12 10.68
CA VAL A 765 -7.72 22.97 9.48
C VAL A 765 -7.35 22.14 8.26
N GLN A 766 -8.11 22.30 7.17
CA GLN A 766 -7.84 21.62 5.91
C GLN A 766 -7.01 22.53 4.98
N VAL A 767 -5.90 22.00 4.51
CA VAL A 767 -5.04 22.57 3.47
C VAL A 767 -5.50 21.98 2.14
N ASP A 768 -6.24 22.75 1.35
CA ASP A 768 -6.34 22.49 -0.09
C ASP A 768 -5.29 23.34 -0.81
N TRP A 769 -4.38 22.68 -1.53
CA TRP A 769 -3.32 23.34 -2.26
C TRP A 769 -2.99 22.63 -3.56
N GLY A 770 -3.39 23.24 -4.68
CA GLY A 770 -3.19 22.68 -6.02
C GLY A 770 -4.02 21.42 -6.29
N GLY A 771 -5.28 21.39 -5.83
CA GLY A 771 -6.21 20.27 -6.04
C GLY A 771 -5.91 19.05 -5.17
N LYS A 772 -5.37 19.28 -3.97
CA LYS A 772 -5.06 18.24 -2.98
C LYS A 772 -5.46 18.77 -1.61
N VAL A 773 -6.51 18.17 -1.04
CA VAL A 773 -6.95 18.40 0.34
C VAL A 773 -6.21 17.46 1.29
N ARG A 774 -5.72 17.98 2.42
CA ARG A 774 -5.22 17.23 3.57
C ARG A 774 -5.35 18.07 4.85
N GLU A 775 -5.11 17.46 6.00
CA GLU A 775 -5.00 18.21 7.26
C GLU A 775 -3.76 19.11 7.30
N LEU A 776 -3.85 20.22 8.04
CA LEU A 776 -2.74 21.12 8.35
C LEU A 776 -1.65 20.40 9.14
N CYS A 777 -0.41 20.63 8.74
CA CYS A 777 0.78 20.24 9.48
C CYS A 777 1.47 21.50 10.02
N ASP A 778 1.90 21.44 11.28
CA ASP A 778 2.70 22.46 11.97
C ASP A 778 4.07 21.92 12.42
N GLY A 779 4.33 20.62 12.21
CA GLY A 779 5.55 19.94 12.67
C GLY A 779 5.51 19.49 14.13
N PHE A 780 4.39 19.61 14.85
CA PHE A 780 4.30 19.28 16.27
C PHE A 780 3.50 17.99 16.59
N GLY A 781 3.16 17.20 15.58
CA GLY A 781 2.44 15.93 15.70
C GLY A 781 0.93 16.07 15.85
N LEU A 782 0.21 14.93 15.75
CA LEU A 782 -1.24 14.91 15.51
C LEU A 782 -2.07 15.66 16.56
N GLY A 783 -1.70 15.58 17.84
CA GLY A 783 -2.40 16.23 18.95
C GLY A 783 -2.14 17.73 19.13
N SER A 784 -1.41 18.38 18.20
CA SER A 784 -1.02 19.79 18.35
C SER A 784 -2.18 20.78 18.19
N PRO A 785 -2.44 21.67 19.17
CA PRO A 785 -3.48 22.71 19.06
C PRO A 785 -3.31 23.64 17.87
N THR A 786 -2.09 23.88 17.38
CA THR A 786 -1.86 24.77 16.23
C THR A 786 -2.25 24.19 14.87
N ARG A 787 -2.68 22.91 14.84
CA ARG A 787 -3.40 22.30 13.70
C ARG A 787 -4.88 22.74 13.61
N TRP A 788 -5.44 23.27 14.70
CA TRP A 788 -6.76 23.89 14.76
C TRP A 788 -6.64 25.41 14.65
N HIS A 789 -7.63 26.03 14.00
CA HIS A 789 -7.73 27.48 13.90
C HIS A 789 -7.99 28.09 15.30
N PRO A 790 -7.41 29.26 15.67
CA PRO A 790 -7.39 29.76 17.04
C PRO A 790 -8.71 29.72 17.82
N LYS A 791 -9.84 30.09 17.19
CA LYS A 791 -11.17 30.06 17.86
C LYS A 791 -11.66 28.66 18.23
N ASP A 792 -11.14 27.62 17.55
CA ASP A 792 -11.58 26.23 17.63
C ASP A 792 -10.65 25.37 18.50
N ARG A 793 -9.56 25.96 19.03
CA ARG A 793 -8.63 25.30 19.97
C ARG A 793 -9.30 25.09 21.33
N HIS A 794 -8.87 24.07 22.07
CA HIS A 794 -9.39 23.86 23.42
C HIS A 794 -9.06 25.03 24.34
N ALA A 795 -10.00 25.35 25.24
CA ALA A 795 -9.82 26.36 26.27
C ALA A 795 -8.68 25.98 27.22
N ARG A 796 -8.05 26.99 27.82
CA ARG A 796 -6.96 26.76 28.78
C ARG A 796 -7.52 26.17 30.07
N THR A 797 -6.94 25.06 30.51
CA THR A 797 -7.22 24.46 31.82
C THR A 797 -6.69 25.39 32.93
N PRO A 798 -7.21 25.29 34.17
CA PRO A 798 -6.72 26.11 35.29
C PRO A 798 -5.22 25.98 35.55
N PHE A 799 -4.58 24.85 35.22
CA PHE A 799 -3.13 24.70 35.25
C PHE A 799 -2.45 25.52 34.14
N THR A 800 -2.92 25.41 32.90
CA THR A 800 -2.32 26.14 31.77
C THR A 800 -2.52 27.65 31.83
N GLU A 801 -3.61 28.16 32.44
CA GLU A 801 -3.72 29.61 32.68
C GLU A 801 -2.70 30.08 33.74
N ARG A 802 -2.58 29.39 34.90
CA ARG A 802 -1.56 29.74 35.91
C ARG A 802 -0.14 29.68 35.36
N LEU A 803 0.21 28.66 34.58
CA LEU A 803 1.53 28.56 33.95
C LEU A 803 1.75 29.69 32.93
N ARG A 804 0.72 30.08 32.18
CA ARG A 804 0.77 31.23 31.27
C ARG A 804 0.91 32.56 32.01
N GLU A 805 0.23 32.75 33.14
CA GLU A 805 0.37 33.92 34.02
C GLU A 805 1.78 34.03 34.59
N THR A 806 2.36 32.91 35.04
CA THR A 806 3.77 32.81 35.45
C THR A 806 4.71 33.20 34.30
N VAL A 807 4.55 32.67 33.09
CA VAL A 807 5.38 33.06 31.94
C VAL A 807 5.20 34.54 31.60
N LEU A 808 3.97 35.08 31.64
CA LEU A 808 3.67 36.49 31.38
C LEU A 808 4.31 37.44 32.40
N LYS A 809 4.29 37.09 33.69
CA LYS A 809 4.97 37.83 34.78
C LYS A 809 6.45 38.06 34.47
N HIS A 810 7.14 37.02 34.00
CA HIS A 810 8.57 37.10 33.64
C HIS A 810 8.79 37.77 32.27
N VAL A 811 7.98 37.48 31.25
CA VAL A 811 8.01 38.16 29.94
C VAL A 811 7.86 39.68 30.07
N ASN A 812 6.91 40.15 30.89
CA ASN A 812 6.68 41.58 31.12
C ASN A 812 7.82 42.24 31.92
N LYS A 813 8.55 41.48 32.75
CA LYS A 813 9.75 41.95 33.46
C LYS A 813 10.94 42.10 32.50
N TRP A 814 11.18 41.11 31.65
CA TRP A 814 12.31 41.09 30.71
C TRP A 814 12.13 42.06 29.53
N TRP A 815 10.90 42.17 29.04
CA TRP A 815 10.57 42.86 27.79
C TRP A 815 9.34 43.78 27.96
N PRO A 816 9.41 44.80 28.84
CA PRO A 816 8.27 45.67 29.15
C PRO A 816 7.73 46.44 27.93
N ASP A 817 8.59 46.76 26.97
CA ASP A 817 8.16 47.22 25.63
C ASP A 817 8.16 46.03 24.65
N ALA A 818 7.05 45.28 24.67
CA ALA A 818 6.88 44.10 23.82
C ALA A 818 6.92 44.43 22.32
N VAL A 819 6.51 45.65 21.93
CA VAL A 819 6.48 46.08 20.51
C VAL A 819 7.91 46.27 20.01
N LYS A 820 8.70 47.08 20.72
CA LYS A 820 10.10 47.34 20.38
C LYS A 820 10.97 46.10 20.45
N THR A 821 10.76 45.23 21.45
CA THR A 821 11.49 43.95 21.53
C THR A 821 11.23 43.06 20.31
N VAL A 822 9.96 42.86 19.94
CA VAL A 822 9.64 42.03 18.76
C VAL A 822 10.08 42.70 17.45
N MET A 823 10.03 44.03 17.35
CA MET A 823 10.59 44.75 16.20
C MET A 823 12.12 44.62 16.11
N HIS A 824 12.85 44.68 17.24
CA HIS A 824 14.30 44.45 17.25
C HIS A 824 14.64 43.02 16.82
N LEU A 825 13.93 42.00 17.34
CA LEU A 825 14.09 40.61 16.94
C LEU A 825 13.84 40.39 15.44
N ALA A 826 12.83 41.06 14.86
CA ALA A 826 12.55 40.97 13.43
C ALA A 826 13.69 41.46 12.54
N VAL A 827 14.47 42.45 12.99
CA VAL A 827 15.61 43.01 12.24
C VAL A 827 16.96 42.48 12.73
N GLY A 828 16.99 41.41 13.53
CA GLY A 828 18.22 40.81 14.07
C GLY A 828 19.01 41.72 15.02
N LYS A 829 18.39 42.78 15.55
CA LYS A 829 19.02 43.68 16.53
C LYS A 829 19.10 43.03 17.90
N GLU A 830 20.10 43.44 18.67
CA GLU A 830 20.25 43.02 20.05
C GLU A 830 19.08 43.52 20.93
N ILE A 831 18.69 42.67 21.86
CA ILE A 831 17.66 42.88 22.89
C ILE A 831 18.18 42.34 24.22
N HIS A 832 17.47 42.62 25.31
CA HIS A 832 17.71 41.90 26.55
C HIS A 832 17.51 40.39 26.33
N ARG A 833 18.52 39.59 26.67
CA ARG A 833 18.45 38.12 26.70
C ARG A 833 18.39 37.73 28.18
N PRO A 834 17.33 37.06 28.66
CA PRO A 834 17.24 36.64 30.05
C PRO A 834 18.49 35.89 30.47
N SER A 835 19.07 36.25 31.62
CA SER A 835 20.24 35.55 32.17
C SER A 835 19.86 34.16 32.68
N GLU A 836 20.84 33.32 33.01
CA GLU A 836 20.54 31.99 33.54
C GLU A 836 19.94 32.06 34.96
N GLU A 837 20.26 33.10 35.75
CA GLU A 837 19.56 33.37 37.02
C GLU A 837 18.10 33.79 36.77
N GLU A 838 17.84 34.65 35.77
CA GLU A 838 16.49 35.07 35.42
C GLU A 838 15.63 33.92 34.88
N MET A 839 16.20 33.09 34.00
CA MET A 839 15.57 31.86 33.53
C MET A 839 15.38 30.86 34.68
N GLY A 840 16.31 30.81 35.65
CA GLY A 840 16.17 30.08 36.90
C GLY A 840 14.91 30.48 37.65
N CYS A 841 14.68 31.78 37.89
CA CYS A 841 13.48 32.27 38.56
C CYS A 841 12.17 31.89 37.84
N LEU A 842 12.13 31.91 36.49
CA LEU A 842 10.96 31.43 35.74
C LEU A 842 10.77 29.90 35.92
N ARG A 843 11.85 29.13 35.87
CA ARG A 843 11.81 27.68 36.01
C ARG A 843 11.40 27.25 37.42
N GLU A 844 11.88 27.91 38.47
CA GLU A 844 11.40 27.70 39.83
C GLU A 844 9.89 27.98 39.97
N ASP A 845 9.41 29.11 39.45
CA ASP A 845 7.98 29.44 39.44
C ASP A 845 7.14 28.44 38.63
N TRP A 846 7.72 27.81 37.61
CA TRP A 846 7.11 26.69 36.88
C TRP A 846 7.12 25.40 37.70
N PHE A 847 8.23 25.00 38.32
CA PHE A 847 8.33 23.79 39.14
C PHE A 847 7.37 23.82 40.34
N ARG A 848 7.17 25.00 40.96
CA ARG A 848 6.17 25.25 42.01
C ARG A 848 4.72 24.97 41.60
N LEU A 849 4.42 24.85 40.30
CA LEU A 849 3.10 24.50 39.77
C LEU A 849 2.92 23.00 39.46
N LEU A 850 3.95 22.17 39.68
CA LEU A 850 3.98 20.75 39.32
C LEU A 850 3.84 19.83 40.57
N PRO A 851 3.35 18.59 40.43
CA PRO A 851 3.13 17.67 41.56
C PRO A 851 4.41 17.30 42.33
N ASP A 852 5.55 17.22 41.64
CA ASP A 852 6.87 16.95 42.23
C ASP A 852 7.88 18.02 41.74
N PRO A 853 7.98 19.15 42.46
CA PRO A 853 8.91 20.24 42.13
C PRO A 853 10.39 19.82 42.24
N GLU A 854 10.72 18.89 43.14
CA GLU A 854 12.10 18.44 43.35
C GLU A 854 12.57 17.64 42.14
N MET A 855 11.79 16.66 41.69
CA MET A 855 12.09 15.88 40.49
C MET A 855 12.00 16.75 39.23
N ALA A 856 11.07 17.70 39.16
CA ALA A 856 10.99 18.65 38.04
C ALA A 856 12.28 19.49 37.90
N SER A 857 12.89 19.89 39.01
CA SER A 857 14.12 20.68 39.00
C SER A 857 15.37 19.93 38.53
N LYS A 858 15.36 18.59 38.55
CA LYS A 858 16.53 17.77 38.21
C LYS A 858 16.76 17.79 36.70
N LEU A 859 17.93 18.25 36.29
CA LEU A 859 18.35 18.27 34.88
C LEU A 859 19.07 16.95 34.55
N PRO A 860 18.56 16.11 33.62
CA PRO A 860 19.21 14.85 33.29
C PRO A 860 20.60 15.04 32.69
N GLU A 861 21.53 14.14 33.02
CA GLU A 861 22.92 14.24 32.59
C GLU A 861 23.03 14.34 31.05
N TYR A 862 23.78 15.34 30.59
CA TYR A 862 23.97 15.74 29.18
C TYR A 862 22.70 16.15 28.42
N GLN A 863 21.62 16.55 29.10
CA GLN A 863 20.45 17.18 28.49
C GLN A 863 20.31 18.65 28.90
N PRO A 864 20.04 19.58 27.97
CA PRO A 864 19.74 20.96 28.30
C PRO A 864 18.26 21.18 28.66
N PHE A 865 17.42 20.15 28.57
CA PHE A 865 15.98 20.24 28.83
C PHE A 865 15.60 19.70 30.20
N PHE A 866 14.64 20.37 30.84
CA PHE A 866 14.03 19.94 32.10
C PHE A 866 12.97 18.86 31.82
N LEU A 867 13.42 17.68 31.37
CA LEU A 867 12.56 16.61 30.85
C LEU A 867 11.54 16.11 31.88
N HIS A 868 11.90 16.06 33.17
CA HIS A 868 10.99 15.71 34.26
C HIS A 868 9.89 16.77 34.47
N ALA A 869 10.23 18.06 34.39
CA ALA A 869 9.25 19.14 34.44
C ALA A 869 8.34 19.14 33.20
N MET A 870 8.90 18.87 32.02
CA MET A 870 8.14 18.69 30.78
C MET A 870 7.18 17.50 30.88
N ALA A 871 7.59 16.37 31.45
CA ALA A 871 6.77 15.17 31.60
C ALA A 871 5.55 15.44 32.50
N GLN A 872 5.77 16.01 33.70
CA GLN A 872 4.70 16.41 34.61
C GLN A 872 3.77 17.47 33.99
N THR A 873 4.31 18.42 33.24
CA THR A 873 3.53 19.45 32.54
C THR A 873 2.68 18.86 31.41
N ALA A 874 3.21 17.85 30.70
CA ALA A 874 2.55 17.15 29.61
C ALA A 874 1.43 16.22 30.14
N ASP A 875 1.64 15.53 31.24
CA ASP A 875 0.61 14.72 31.92
C ASP A 875 -0.56 15.59 32.43
N LEU A 876 -0.26 16.70 33.13
CA LEU A 876 -1.25 17.72 33.53
C LEU A 876 -1.97 18.42 32.36
N GLN A 877 -1.50 18.23 31.13
CA GLN A 877 -2.10 18.73 29.89
C GLN A 877 -2.85 17.65 29.09
N GLY A 878 -2.86 16.40 29.55
CA GLY A 878 -3.39 15.27 28.80
C GLY A 878 -2.66 15.06 27.47
N ASP A 879 -1.33 15.19 27.45
CA ASP A 879 -0.54 14.95 26.26
C ASP A 879 -0.08 13.48 26.17
N PRO A 880 -0.45 12.72 25.12
CA PRO A 880 -0.28 11.26 25.10
C PRO A 880 1.18 10.80 25.15
N ASP A 881 2.12 11.61 24.66
CA ASP A 881 3.54 11.28 24.61
C ASP A 881 4.24 11.46 25.97
N TRP A 882 3.60 11.99 27.03
CA TRP A 882 4.30 12.48 28.23
C TRP A 882 5.29 11.48 28.85
N ARG A 883 4.97 10.18 28.82
CA ARG A 883 5.80 9.09 29.36
C ARG A 883 7.14 8.92 28.64
N VAL A 884 7.25 9.30 27.37
CA VAL A 884 8.48 9.16 26.56
C VAL A 884 9.61 10.06 27.06
N LEU A 885 9.27 11.11 27.81
CA LEU A 885 10.23 12.06 28.37
C LEU A 885 11.04 11.43 29.52
N ASP A 886 10.39 10.73 30.46
CA ASP A 886 11.08 10.24 31.67
C ASP A 886 10.55 8.94 32.33
N ARG A 887 9.47 8.30 31.85
CA ARG A 887 8.88 7.11 32.52
C ARG A 887 9.08 5.78 31.84
N VAL A 888 9.28 5.77 30.52
CA VAL A 888 9.60 4.55 29.79
C VAL A 888 11.10 4.26 29.81
N LYS A 889 11.43 2.97 29.71
CA LYS A 889 12.78 2.50 29.42
C LYS A 889 13.25 3.05 28.08
N ASP A 890 14.48 3.56 28.03
CA ASP A 890 15.05 4.28 26.88
C ASP A 890 14.30 5.59 26.52
N SER A 891 13.72 6.26 27.53
CA SER A 891 13.15 7.61 27.45
C SER A 891 14.19 8.69 27.12
N TYR A 892 13.78 9.93 26.86
CA TYR A 892 14.74 11.05 26.69
C TYR A 892 15.62 11.29 27.93
N ALA A 893 15.10 11.07 29.14
CA ALA A 893 15.85 11.25 30.39
C ALA A 893 16.92 10.17 30.62
N GLU A 894 16.72 8.95 30.12
CA GLU A 894 17.72 7.87 30.13
C GLU A 894 18.63 7.94 28.89
N GLY A 895 18.02 7.90 27.70
CA GLY A 895 18.59 8.03 26.36
C GLY A 895 17.96 7.06 25.37
N VAL A 896 17.79 7.48 24.11
CA VAL A 896 17.07 6.72 23.05
C VAL A 896 18.00 5.90 22.12
N TRP A 897 17.49 4.91 21.38
CA TRP A 897 18.31 3.88 20.69
C TRP A 897 18.92 4.25 19.30
N THR A 898 20.00 3.53 18.85
CA THR A 898 20.76 3.79 17.57
C THR A 898 21.63 2.64 16.98
N THR A 899 21.81 2.57 15.63
CA THR A 899 22.83 1.80 14.80
C THR A 899 24.23 2.47 14.64
N THR A 900 25.21 1.92 13.87
CA THR A 900 26.71 2.20 13.85
C THR A 900 27.50 2.28 12.50
N PRO A 901 28.71 2.95 12.37
CA PRO A 901 29.31 3.56 11.11
C PRO A 901 30.83 3.26 10.73
N ALA A 902 31.52 3.92 9.73
CA ALA A 902 33.02 3.99 9.41
C ALA A 902 33.47 4.60 8.02
N THR A 903 34.52 5.43 7.73
CA THR A 903 35.56 6.32 8.42
C THR A 903 36.07 7.51 7.49
N LEU A 904 36.31 8.81 7.90
CA LEU A 904 37.09 9.86 7.11
C LEU A 904 37.44 11.27 7.77
N ALA A 905 38.39 12.04 7.17
CA ALA A 905 38.74 13.50 7.30
C ALA A 905 39.35 14.12 8.61
N GLY A 906 40.17 15.18 8.45
CA GLY A 906 41.22 15.62 9.42
C GLY A 906 40.96 16.82 10.34
N ASP A 907 41.79 17.87 10.24
CA ASP A 907 42.09 18.79 11.36
C ASP A 907 40.92 19.66 11.83
N ALA A 908 40.07 20.12 10.91
CA ALA A 908 38.87 20.88 11.25
C ALA A 908 37.86 20.07 12.09
N LEU A 909 37.83 18.74 11.92
CA LEU A 909 36.93 17.85 12.68
C LEU A 909 37.35 17.82 14.15
N ARG A 910 38.66 17.68 14.42
CA ARG A 910 39.19 17.57 15.77
C ARG A 910 38.92 18.80 16.64
N LYS A 911 38.97 20.00 16.06
CA LYS A 911 38.56 21.24 16.76
C LYS A 911 37.08 21.17 17.19
N ASN A 912 36.18 20.86 16.26
CA ASN A 912 34.75 20.77 16.52
C ASN A 912 34.42 19.66 17.52
N PHE A 913 35.05 18.49 17.40
CA PHE A 913 34.91 17.38 18.37
C PHE A 913 35.43 17.73 19.76
N THR A 914 36.49 18.53 19.87
CA THR A 914 36.97 19.05 21.16
C THR A 914 35.98 20.04 21.77
N GLU A 915 35.35 20.90 20.96
CA GLU A 915 34.30 21.83 21.40
C GLU A 915 33.01 21.08 21.81
N GLU A 916 32.58 20.08 21.05
CA GLU A 916 31.42 19.24 21.38
C GLU A 916 31.72 18.27 22.55
N GLY A 917 32.98 17.90 22.76
CA GLY A 917 33.46 17.20 23.96
C GLY A 917 33.31 18.04 25.23
N LYS A 918 33.72 19.32 25.20
CA LYS A 918 33.50 20.28 26.30
C LYS A 918 32.01 20.48 26.62
N LEU A 919 31.14 20.37 25.62
CA LEU A 919 29.68 20.46 25.76
C LEU A 919 29.00 19.12 26.18
N GLY A 920 29.77 18.08 26.48
CA GLY A 920 29.24 16.77 26.88
C GLY A 920 28.59 15.95 25.75
N MET A 921 28.59 16.43 24.51
CA MET A 921 27.90 15.79 23.37
C MET A 921 28.64 14.54 22.86
N MET A 922 29.95 14.46 23.13
CA MET A 922 30.82 13.33 22.81
C MET A 922 31.98 13.23 23.80
N TYR A 923 32.83 12.19 23.71
CA TYR A 923 34.08 12.09 24.48
C TYR A 923 35.18 11.35 23.69
N GLU A 924 36.45 11.65 23.97
CA GLU A 924 37.59 10.90 23.44
C GLU A 924 37.87 9.67 24.33
N THR A 925 38.20 8.54 23.71
CA THR A 925 38.66 7.32 24.39
C THR A 925 39.58 6.52 23.46
N THR A 926 40.08 5.37 23.91
CA THR A 926 40.83 4.45 23.05
C THR A 926 39.93 3.36 22.46
N LEU A 927 40.23 2.89 21.25
CA LEU A 927 39.54 1.77 20.62
C LEU A 927 39.72 0.49 21.43
N THR A 928 40.85 0.31 22.11
CA THR A 928 41.06 -0.78 23.07
C THR A 928 40.02 -0.75 24.20
N LEU A 929 39.78 0.42 24.81
CA LEU A 929 38.76 0.59 25.84
C LEU A 929 37.34 0.47 25.27
N ALA A 930 37.07 1.06 24.11
CA ALA A 930 35.77 0.98 23.44
C ALA A 930 35.39 -0.47 23.06
N LYS A 931 36.33 -1.27 22.56
CA LYS A 931 36.13 -2.71 22.30
C LYS A 931 35.78 -3.46 23.59
N LYS A 932 36.46 -3.16 24.70
CA LYS A 932 36.17 -3.77 26.01
C LYS A 932 34.78 -3.36 26.54
N GLN A 933 34.38 -2.11 26.32
CA GLN A 933 33.11 -1.54 26.79
C GLN A 933 31.90 -2.01 25.97
N PHE A 934 32.01 -2.01 24.64
CA PHE A 934 30.87 -2.18 23.73
C PHE A 934 30.85 -3.50 22.93
N LYS A 935 31.96 -4.25 22.91
CA LYS A 935 32.04 -5.61 22.35
C LYS A 935 31.52 -5.71 20.90
N ASP A 936 30.45 -6.45 20.68
CA ASP A 936 29.72 -6.67 19.42
C ASP A 936 29.00 -5.41 18.92
N ARG A 937 28.60 -4.52 19.83
CA ARG A 937 27.95 -3.24 19.55
C ARG A 937 28.96 -2.14 19.18
N LEU A 938 29.99 -2.46 18.39
CA LEU A 938 31.03 -1.52 17.94
C LEU A 938 31.28 -1.57 16.42
N ARG A 939 31.13 -0.41 15.77
CA ARG A 939 31.59 0.00 14.41
C ARG A 939 32.06 1.49 14.55
N ILE A 940 32.72 2.15 13.58
CA ILE A 940 33.54 3.39 13.80
C ILE A 940 33.49 4.54 12.71
N ALA A 941 32.39 5.30 12.51
CA ALA A 941 32.50 6.74 12.08
C ALA A 941 32.92 7.20 10.67
N ALA A 942 32.16 6.98 9.59
CA ALA A 942 32.37 7.76 8.37
C ALA A 942 31.98 9.22 8.62
N LEU A 943 32.87 10.15 8.26
CA LEU A 943 32.63 11.58 8.38
C LEU A 943 32.87 12.23 7.02
N GLY A 944 31.78 12.61 6.34
CA GLY A 944 31.82 13.64 5.33
C GLY A 944 31.98 15.01 6.00
N ALA A 945 32.62 15.94 5.30
CA ALA A 945 32.69 17.34 5.71
C ALA A 945 32.12 18.20 4.58
N ILE A 946 31.02 18.91 4.85
CA ILE A 946 30.50 19.93 3.93
C ILE A 946 30.96 21.29 4.43
N GLU A 947 31.82 21.94 3.65
CA GLU A 947 32.20 23.33 3.86
C GLU A 947 30.97 24.24 3.72
N LYS A 948 30.84 25.21 4.63
CA LYS A 948 29.81 26.26 4.56
C LYS A 948 30.43 27.55 4.05
N SER A 949 29.60 28.51 3.65
CA SER A 949 30.00 29.87 3.22
C SER A 949 30.56 30.78 4.34
N ASP A 950 31.04 30.18 5.43
CA ASP A 950 31.66 30.81 6.60
C ASP A 950 32.95 30.07 6.99
N ASP A 951 33.56 29.37 6.02
CA ASP A 951 34.75 28.52 6.08
C ASP A 951 34.73 27.45 7.20
N SER A 952 33.55 27.13 7.73
CA SER A 952 33.39 26.14 8.80
C SER A 952 32.57 24.92 8.37
N PHE A 953 33.03 23.75 8.80
CA PHE A 953 32.56 22.47 8.26
C PHE A 953 31.35 21.93 9.02
N ARG A 954 30.29 21.61 8.27
CA ARG A 954 29.21 20.73 8.75
C ARG A 954 29.67 19.28 8.61
N ILE A 955 29.92 18.64 9.74
CA ILE A 955 30.29 17.22 9.83
C ILE A 955 29.04 16.38 9.55
N LEU A 956 29.14 15.44 8.62
CA LEU A 956 28.11 14.47 8.26
C LEU A 956 28.59 13.07 8.60
N PHE A 957 27.91 12.43 9.54
CA PHE A 957 28.15 11.08 9.99
C PHE A 957 27.42 10.10 9.06
N ASP A 958 28.13 9.42 8.15
CA ASP A 958 27.48 8.49 7.22
C ASP A 958 27.05 7.23 7.98
N GLY A 959 25.73 7.15 8.21
CA GLY A 959 25.06 5.99 8.75
C GLY A 959 24.67 4.95 7.70
N THR A 960 25.19 4.99 6.47
CA THR A 960 24.70 4.14 5.37
C THR A 960 25.80 3.26 4.78
N HIS A 961 26.82 3.83 4.14
CA HIS A 961 27.74 3.08 3.28
C HIS A 961 28.86 2.37 4.06
N GLY A 962 29.03 1.05 3.83
CA GLY A 962 29.98 0.20 4.56
C GLY A 962 29.52 -0.18 5.98
N VAL A 963 28.27 0.16 6.33
CA VAL A 963 27.94 0.62 7.68
C VAL A 963 26.58 0.12 8.17
N LYS A 964 25.55 0.31 7.34
CA LYS A 964 24.19 -0.21 7.51
C LYS A 964 23.38 0.26 8.74
N LEU A 965 23.90 1.19 9.54
CA LEU A 965 23.16 1.90 10.61
C LEU A 965 21.73 2.32 10.20
N ASN A 966 21.59 3.07 9.13
CA ASN A 966 20.33 3.61 8.62
C ASN A 966 19.43 2.53 8.02
N ASN A 967 19.99 1.34 7.72
CA ASN A 967 19.24 0.15 7.30
C ASN A 967 18.75 -0.67 8.51
N ASP A 968 19.48 -0.62 9.64
CA ASP A 968 19.10 -1.24 10.91
C ASP A 968 18.00 -0.43 11.65
N ILE A 969 17.91 0.89 11.42
CA ILE A 969 16.90 1.75 12.05
C ILE A 969 15.51 1.48 11.48
N ARG A 970 14.56 1.18 12.40
CA ARG A 970 13.13 1.12 12.14
C ARG A 970 12.41 2.27 12.88
N PRO A 971 12.01 3.36 12.21
CA PRO A 971 11.10 4.36 12.79
C PRO A 971 9.75 3.72 13.10
N ARG A 972 9.11 4.08 14.21
CA ARG A 972 7.79 3.52 14.58
C ARG A 972 6.62 4.24 13.94
N ASP A 973 6.78 5.53 13.65
CA ASP A 973 5.83 6.38 12.95
C ASP A 973 6.53 7.35 11.99
N GLN A 974 5.73 7.97 11.12
CA GLN A 974 6.20 8.94 10.12
C GLN A 974 6.18 10.36 10.71
N LEU A 975 7.28 11.10 10.56
CA LEU A 975 7.27 12.55 10.73
C LEU A 975 6.71 13.23 9.48
N ASP A 976 5.67 14.05 9.67
CA ASP A 976 5.25 15.06 8.69
C ASP A 976 5.86 16.41 9.04
N PHE A 977 6.20 17.19 8.01
CA PHE A 977 6.76 18.53 8.15
C PHE A 977 5.89 19.58 7.43
N PRO A 978 5.77 20.80 7.95
CA PRO A 978 4.98 21.86 7.34
C PRO A 978 5.62 22.36 6.04
N MET A 979 4.82 22.52 4.99
CA MET A 979 5.24 22.98 3.66
C MET A 979 4.71 24.39 3.39
N GLY A 980 5.10 24.98 2.25
CA GLY A 980 4.63 26.30 1.83
C GLY A 980 3.10 26.39 1.67
N SER A 981 2.44 25.25 1.45
CA SER A 981 0.98 25.12 1.49
C SER A 981 0.37 25.37 2.87
N ASP A 982 1.01 24.88 3.95
CA ASP A 982 0.51 25.06 5.32
C ASP A 982 0.62 26.54 5.74
N ALA A 983 1.78 27.16 5.44
CA ALA A 983 1.98 28.60 5.61
C ALA A 983 1.01 29.42 4.74
N GLY A 984 0.73 28.98 3.52
CA GLY A 984 -0.28 29.58 2.64
C GLY A 984 -1.69 29.53 3.23
N THR A 985 -2.10 28.40 3.81
CA THR A 985 -3.38 28.25 4.50
C THR A 985 -3.44 29.06 5.81
N GLN A 986 -2.36 29.12 6.59
CA GLN A 986 -2.29 29.99 7.78
C GLN A 986 -2.42 31.48 7.40
N LEU A 987 -1.77 31.91 6.32
CA LEU A 987 -1.91 33.26 5.75
C LEU A 987 -3.33 33.54 5.23
N ALA A 988 -3.98 32.56 4.60
CA ALA A 988 -5.37 32.67 4.13
C ALA A 988 -6.36 32.86 5.29
N HIS A 989 -6.21 32.09 6.38
CA HIS A 989 -6.97 32.30 7.60
C HIS A 989 -6.67 33.68 8.23
N SER A 990 -5.39 34.05 8.34
CA SER A 990 -4.97 35.35 8.89
C SER A 990 -5.58 36.54 8.15
N ARG A 991 -5.66 36.46 6.82
CA ARG A 991 -6.28 37.49 5.96
C ARG A 991 -7.75 37.75 6.27
N GLU A 992 -8.50 36.69 6.56
CA GLU A 992 -9.97 36.71 6.55
C GLU A 992 -10.57 36.66 7.95
N ASP A 993 -10.03 35.83 8.83
CA ASP A 993 -10.56 35.60 10.18
C ASP A 993 -9.96 36.59 11.22
N MET A 994 -8.90 37.33 10.86
CA MET A 994 -8.32 38.39 11.70
C MET A 994 -7.81 39.60 10.88
N PRO A 995 -8.70 40.39 10.24
CA PRO A 995 -8.29 41.55 9.45
C PRO A 995 -7.46 42.55 10.28
N GLY A 996 -6.23 42.81 9.84
CA GLY A 996 -5.30 43.73 10.49
C GLY A 996 -3.82 43.38 10.30
N ALA A 997 -2.94 44.24 10.80
CA ALA A 997 -1.49 44.06 10.70
C ALA A 997 -1.01 42.84 11.50
N HIS A 998 -0.63 41.79 10.76
CA HIS A 998 0.04 40.60 11.26
C HIS A 998 1.56 40.82 11.35
N PHE A 999 2.22 40.00 12.16
CA PHE A 999 3.67 40.03 12.32
C PHE A 999 4.23 38.62 12.43
N THR A 1000 5.39 38.38 11.81
CA THR A 1000 6.06 37.07 11.80
C THR A 1000 7.46 37.17 12.41
N ILE A 1001 7.89 36.12 13.11
CA ILE A 1001 9.27 35.90 13.57
C ILE A 1001 9.69 34.49 13.16
N ALA A 1002 10.87 34.36 12.55
CA ALA A 1002 11.55 33.10 12.32
C ALA A 1002 12.77 33.00 13.24
N ALA A 1003 12.98 31.82 13.82
CA ALA A 1003 14.07 31.49 14.73
C ALA A 1003 14.67 30.12 14.37
N ASP A 1004 15.87 29.84 14.87
CA ASP A 1004 16.68 28.67 14.52
C ASP A 1004 17.19 28.00 15.80
N VAL A 1005 17.02 26.68 15.92
CA VAL A 1005 17.39 25.91 17.11
C VAL A 1005 18.85 25.43 17.01
N SER A 1006 19.71 25.99 17.85
CA SER A 1006 21.16 25.77 17.79
C SER A 1006 21.52 24.30 18.01
N LYS A 1007 22.04 23.66 16.96
CA LYS A 1007 22.40 22.22 16.92
C LYS A 1007 21.22 21.28 17.20
N ALA A 1008 20.00 21.60 16.74
CA ALA A 1008 18.76 20.82 16.92
C ALA A 1008 18.93 19.29 16.98
N HIS A 1009 19.51 18.66 15.95
CA HIS A 1009 19.67 17.19 15.92
C HIS A 1009 20.67 16.61 16.96
N ARG A 1010 21.42 17.45 17.69
CA ARG A 1010 22.28 17.08 18.84
C ARG A 1010 21.58 17.28 20.20
N ARG A 1011 20.27 17.56 20.22
CA ARG A 1011 19.54 17.99 21.43
C ARG A 1011 18.86 16.89 22.23
N PHE A 1012 18.97 15.64 21.81
CA PHE A 1012 18.51 14.48 22.56
C PHE A 1012 19.68 13.49 22.73
N LYS A 1013 19.76 12.79 23.87
CA LYS A 1013 20.83 11.80 24.14
C LYS A 1013 20.45 10.39 23.75
N HIS A 1014 21.46 9.57 23.48
CA HIS A 1014 21.31 8.16 23.16
C HIS A 1014 21.51 7.25 24.37
N ALA A 1015 20.88 6.07 24.35
CA ALA A 1015 21.04 5.02 25.35
C ALA A 1015 22.52 4.62 25.45
N GLN A 1016 23.06 4.43 26.65
CA GLN A 1016 24.50 4.15 26.82
C GLN A 1016 24.95 2.85 26.13
N ARG A 1017 24.08 1.84 26.07
CA ARG A 1017 24.28 0.58 25.32
C ARG A 1017 24.46 0.77 23.80
N ASP A 1018 24.08 1.95 23.29
CA ASP A 1018 24.10 2.34 21.89
C ASP A 1018 25.11 3.48 21.63
N TRP A 1019 25.97 3.83 22.60
CA TRP A 1019 27.10 4.74 22.39
C TRP A 1019 28.26 4.09 21.64
N GLY A 1020 28.49 2.79 21.88
CA GLY A 1020 29.32 1.95 21.00
C GLY A 1020 28.80 1.93 19.57
N LEU A 1021 27.49 2.12 19.44
CA LEU A 1021 26.82 2.26 18.17
C LEU A 1021 27.02 3.68 17.57
N LEU A 1022 27.72 4.63 18.20
CA LEU A 1022 27.94 5.98 17.62
C LEU A 1022 29.41 6.48 17.66
N ILE A 1023 30.37 5.57 17.60
CA ILE A 1023 31.81 5.88 17.62
C ILE A 1023 32.29 6.43 16.27
N CYS A 1024 33.16 7.44 16.30
CA CYS A 1024 33.89 7.98 15.16
C CYS A 1024 35.40 8.19 15.40
N ARG A 1025 36.10 8.69 14.38
CA ARG A 1025 37.52 9.08 14.43
C ARG A 1025 37.67 10.44 13.77
N ASP A 1026 38.52 11.30 14.31
CA ASP A 1026 39.18 12.30 13.46
C ASP A 1026 40.36 11.62 12.76
N ASN A 1027 40.80 12.15 11.61
CA ASN A 1027 41.87 11.52 10.83
C ASN A 1027 43.28 11.85 11.35
N SER A 1028 43.45 12.13 12.66
CA SER A 1028 44.78 12.39 13.25
C SER A 1028 45.57 11.08 13.41
N ALA A 1029 46.30 10.76 12.33
CA ALA A 1029 47.04 9.53 12.06
C ALA A 1029 46.17 8.26 12.01
N ALA A 1030 46.17 7.59 10.85
CA ALA A 1030 45.46 6.32 10.62
C ALA A 1030 45.90 5.14 11.52
N ASN A 1031 47.01 5.30 12.25
CA ASN A 1031 47.54 4.34 13.24
C ASN A 1031 47.22 4.71 14.70
N SER A 1032 46.44 5.77 14.98
CA SER A 1032 46.11 6.10 16.37
C SER A 1032 45.02 5.16 16.92
N ASP A 1033 45.20 4.67 18.16
CA ASP A 1033 44.16 3.90 18.87
C ASP A 1033 43.04 4.84 19.41
N ARG A 1034 42.97 6.11 18.98
CA ARG A 1034 42.01 7.10 19.47
C ARG A 1034 40.69 6.99 18.72
N VAL A 1035 39.59 7.12 19.45
CA VAL A 1035 38.23 7.21 18.91
C VAL A 1035 37.39 8.19 19.73
N TRP A 1036 36.41 8.80 19.07
CA TRP A 1036 35.43 9.69 19.68
C TRP A 1036 34.09 8.98 19.79
N VAL A 1037 33.41 9.07 20.93
CA VAL A 1037 32.13 8.41 21.17
C VAL A 1037 31.04 9.47 21.27
N ASN A 1038 30.04 9.44 20.37
CA ASN A 1038 28.91 10.38 20.43
C ASN A 1038 27.88 9.91 21.45
N ARG A 1039 27.42 10.84 22.30
CA ARG A 1039 26.41 10.60 23.35
C ARG A 1039 25.02 11.14 22.99
N VAL A 1040 24.96 12.01 21.97
CA VAL A 1040 23.74 12.69 21.50
C VAL A 1040 23.64 12.59 19.97
N GLY A 1041 22.43 12.79 19.43
CA GLY A 1041 22.15 12.68 18.00
C GLY A 1041 23.11 13.45 17.10
N THR A 1042 23.27 12.99 15.86
CA THR A 1042 24.24 13.54 14.90
C THR A 1042 23.73 13.46 13.46
N PHE A 1043 24.21 14.38 12.60
CA PHE A 1043 23.70 14.54 11.23
C PHE A 1043 24.12 13.38 10.33
N GLY A 1044 23.17 12.75 9.64
CA GLY A 1044 23.41 11.58 8.77
C GLY A 1044 23.00 10.24 9.40
N VAL A 1045 22.61 10.25 10.68
CA VAL A 1045 21.90 9.16 11.35
C VAL A 1045 20.39 9.35 11.16
N GLY A 1046 19.71 8.35 10.61
CA GLY A 1046 18.29 8.45 10.22
C GLY A 1046 17.34 8.76 11.38
N SER A 1047 17.65 8.29 12.60
CA SER A 1047 16.84 8.58 13.80
C SER A 1047 17.03 10.00 14.36
N ALA A 1048 18.01 10.77 13.88
CA ALA A 1048 18.30 12.10 14.45
C ALA A 1048 17.22 13.15 14.13
N ALA A 1049 16.62 13.08 12.95
CA ALA A 1049 15.44 13.90 12.62
C ALA A 1049 14.19 13.41 13.35
N TYR A 1050 13.99 12.08 13.42
CA TYR A 1050 12.88 11.42 14.12
C TYR A 1050 12.79 11.82 15.59
N TRP A 1051 13.86 11.63 16.35
CA TRP A 1051 13.89 11.94 17.79
C TRP A 1051 13.90 13.43 18.09
N TRP A 1052 14.46 14.27 17.23
CA TRP A 1052 14.30 15.71 17.36
C TRP A 1052 12.85 16.15 17.11
N GLY A 1053 12.20 15.63 16.07
CA GLY A 1053 10.82 15.99 15.71
C GLY A 1053 9.82 15.68 16.82
N ARG A 1054 9.92 14.51 17.47
CA ARG A 1054 9.08 14.18 18.63
C ARG A 1054 9.30 15.12 19.84
N LEU A 1055 10.56 15.44 20.15
CA LEU A 1055 10.90 16.35 21.26
C LEU A 1055 10.43 17.79 21.00
N ALA A 1056 10.70 18.30 19.80
CA ALA A 1056 10.19 19.59 19.34
C ALA A 1056 8.66 19.63 19.31
N GLY A 1057 8.02 18.49 18.99
CA GLY A 1057 6.58 18.29 19.08
C GLY A 1057 6.04 18.56 20.48
N LEU A 1058 6.56 17.89 21.50
CA LEU A 1058 6.15 18.10 22.90
C LEU A 1058 6.28 19.57 23.34
N ILE A 1059 7.37 20.25 22.96
CA ILE A 1059 7.58 21.68 23.27
C ILE A 1059 6.56 22.57 22.53
N GLY A 1060 6.31 22.28 21.25
CA GLY A 1060 5.30 22.96 20.45
C GLY A 1060 3.89 22.76 21.00
N ARG A 1061 3.50 21.56 21.41
CA ARG A 1061 2.17 21.27 21.97
C ARG A 1061 1.95 21.94 23.32
N LEU A 1062 2.98 21.96 24.18
CA LEU A 1062 3.01 22.77 25.41
C LEU A 1062 2.70 24.24 25.11
N ASN A 1063 3.44 24.86 24.19
CA ASN A 1063 3.19 26.25 23.82
C ASN A 1063 1.80 26.44 23.18
N GLY A 1064 1.34 25.50 22.35
CA GLY A 1064 0.02 25.53 21.71
C GLY A 1064 -1.12 25.58 22.72
N ARG A 1065 -1.02 24.83 23.83
CA ARG A 1065 -2.00 24.88 24.93
C ARG A 1065 -1.89 26.17 25.75
N LEU A 1066 -0.68 26.73 25.94
CA LEU A 1066 -0.50 28.04 26.59
C LEU A 1066 -0.99 29.22 25.74
N LEU A 1067 -0.94 29.12 24.40
CA LEU A 1067 -1.59 30.07 23.51
C LEU A 1067 -3.11 29.94 23.61
N GLY A 1068 -3.66 28.72 23.48
CA GLY A 1068 -5.10 28.49 23.43
C GLY A 1068 -5.75 29.33 22.33
N GLY A 1069 -6.82 30.05 22.67
CA GLY A 1069 -7.55 30.93 21.75
C GLY A 1069 -6.81 32.17 21.24
N SER A 1070 -5.58 32.46 21.71
CA SER A 1070 -4.78 33.57 21.18
C SER A 1070 -4.46 33.37 19.69
N TYR A 1071 -4.64 34.42 18.88
CA TYR A 1071 -4.42 34.38 17.42
C TYR A 1071 -2.93 34.40 17.07
N CYS A 1072 -2.30 33.26 17.34
CA CYS A 1072 -0.91 32.95 17.09
C CYS A 1072 -0.84 31.56 16.47
N TRP A 1073 -0.03 31.44 15.43
CA TRP A 1073 0.38 30.20 14.81
C TRP A 1073 1.88 30.02 15.05
N GLN A 1074 2.31 28.79 15.21
CA GLN A 1074 3.70 28.40 15.22
C GLN A 1074 3.83 27.18 14.31
N SER A 1075 4.98 27.02 13.68
CA SER A 1075 5.31 25.81 12.92
C SER A 1075 6.81 25.59 12.92
N ILE A 1076 7.27 24.33 12.99
CA ILE A 1076 8.69 23.98 12.93
C ILE A 1076 8.98 23.06 11.74
N PHE A 1077 10.05 23.36 11.01
CA PHE A 1077 10.61 22.47 10.00
C PHE A 1077 12.06 22.19 10.38
N ALA A 1078 12.36 20.97 10.82
CA ALA A 1078 13.64 20.58 11.41
C ALA A 1078 14.11 21.57 12.50
N ASP A 1079 15.11 22.41 12.20
CA ASP A 1079 15.68 23.41 13.11
C ASP A 1079 15.05 24.82 12.98
N ASN A 1080 14.22 25.07 11.97
CA ASN A 1080 13.65 26.38 11.65
C ASN A 1080 12.21 26.54 12.20
N LEU A 1081 12.07 27.26 13.31
CA LEU A 1081 10.78 27.67 13.88
C LEU A 1081 10.27 28.95 13.20
N VAL A 1082 8.97 29.03 12.93
CA VAL A 1082 8.27 30.28 12.57
C VAL A 1082 7.09 30.51 13.51
N ILE A 1083 6.82 31.77 13.82
CA ILE A 1083 5.74 32.25 14.67
C ILE A 1083 5.03 33.37 13.90
N LEU A 1084 3.72 33.25 13.70
CA LEU A 1084 2.88 34.19 12.95
C LEU A 1084 1.71 34.62 13.84
N ALA A 1085 1.61 35.90 14.20
CA ALA A 1085 0.62 36.39 15.15
C ALA A 1085 -0.15 37.63 14.67
N GLY A 1086 -1.44 37.69 15.05
CA GLY A 1086 -2.41 38.71 14.64
C GLY A 1086 -3.11 39.43 15.78
N GLY A 1087 -3.88 40.47 15.45
CA GLY A 1087 -4.71 41.20 16.42
C GLY A 1087 -3.92 42.06 17.41
N LYS A 1088 -4.53 42.34 18.57
CA LYS A 1088 -3.96 43.21 19.61
C LYS A 1088 -2.79 42.55 20.36
N ASP A 1089 -2.95 41.28 20.77
CA ASP A 1089 -2.04 40.59 21.70
C ASP A 1089 -0.85 39.90 21.00
N LYS A 1090 -0.64 40.15 19.69
CA LYS A 1090 0.40 39.48 18.88
C LYS A 1090 1.81 39.58 19.44
N TRP A 1091 2.19 40.77 19.93
CA TRP A 1091 3.53 41.04 20.47
C TRP A 1091 3.82 40.16 21.69
N ILE A 1092 2.87 40.12 22.62
CA ILE A 1092 2.92 39.27 23.81
C ILE A 1092 2.86 37.78 23.43
N SER A 1093 2.04 37.40 22.44
CA SER A 1093 1.93 36.01 21.99
C SER A 1093 3.23 35.47 21.37
N ILE A 1094 3.97 36.32 20.66
CA ILE A 1094 5.32 36.02 20.15
C ILE A 1094 6.32 35.87 21.30
N LEU A 1095 6.36 36.81 22.25
CA LEU A 1095 7.31 36.77 23.37
C LEU A 1095 7.04 35.63 24.36
N VAL A 1096 5.77 35.31 24.64
CA VAL A 1096 5.38 34.11 25.41
C VAL A 1096 5.84 32.85 24.70
N THR A 1097 5.67 32.75 23.37
CA THR A 1097 6.18 31.61 22.61
C THR A 1097 7.71 31.47 22.78
N ILE A 1098 8.46 32.55 22.56
CA ILE A 1098 9.93 32.54 22.72
C ILE A 1098 10.31 32.16 24.16
N ALA A 1099 9.64 32.72 25.17
CA ALA A 1099 9.89 32.41 26.59
C ALA A 1099 9.59 30.94 26.94
N VAL A 1100 8.51 30.33 26.41
CA VAL A 1100 8.21 28.91 26.64
C VAL A 1100 9.29 28.01 26.02
N TRP A 1101 9.74 28.30 24.80
CA TRP A 1101 10.85 27.55 24.18
C TRP A 1101 12.16 27.69 24.97
N LEU A 1102 12.46 28.86 25.54
CA LEU A 1102 13.64 29.07 26.40
C LEU A 1102 13.48 28.40 27.79
N MET A 1103 12.29 28.45 28.38
CA MET A 1103 11.95 27.92 29.71
C MET A 1103 12.27 26.43 29.82
N VAL A 1104 11.82 25.65 28.82
CA VAL A 1104 12.10 24.20 28.76
C VAL A 1104 13.57 23.86 28.51
N GLY A 1105 14.39 24.83 28.08
CA GLY A 1105 15.83 24.64 27.81
C GLY A 1105 16.27 24.72 26.34
N THR A 1106 15.43 25.22 25.42
CA THR A 1106 15.81 25.26 23.98
C THR A 1106 16.82 26.37 23.69
N PRO A 1107 18.00 26.04 23.11
CA PRO A 1107 19.01 27.05 22.79
C PRO A 1107 18.73 27.69 21.42
N LEU A 1108 17.99 28.80 21.41
CA LEU A 1108 17.69 29.55 20.19
C LEU A 1108 18.90 30.38 19.72
N ALA A 1109 19.16 30.36 18.41
CA ALA A 1109 20.26 31.10 17.79
C ALA A 1109 19.89 32.58 17.64
N TRP A 1110 20.15 33.39 18.68
CA TRP A 1110 19.80 34.81 18.75
C TRP A 1110 20.19 35.63 17.49
N HIS A 1111 21.36 35.37 16.90
CA HIS A 1111 21.85 36.07 15.69
C HIS A 1111 21.12 35.67 14.39
N LYS A 1112 20.22 34.69 14.40
CA LYS A 1112 19.42 34.24 13.25
C LYS A 1112 17.95 34.66 13.32
N PHE A 1113 17.54 35.32 14.40
CA PHE A 1113 16.20 35.90 14.51
C PHE A 1113 16.00 36.92 13.40
N ARG A 1114 14.88 36.78 12.70
CA ARG A 1114 14.46 37.62 11.57
C ARG A 1114 12.95 37.59 11.46
N GLY A 1115 12.35 38.57 10.79
CA GLY A 1115 10.90 38.64 10.68
C GLY A 1115 10.42 40.00 10.22
N GLY A 1116 9.22 40.36 10.67
CA GLY A 1116 8.59 41.64 10.37
C GLY A 1116 7.22 41.46 9.75
N LEU A 1117 6.94 42.28 8.73
CA LEU A 1117 5.75 42.15 7.88
C LEU A 1117 5.97 41.19 6.70
N ALA A 1118 7.20 40.71 6.48
CA ALA A 1118 7.51 39.62 5.56
C ALA A 1118 8.79 38.88 6.00
N THR A 1119 8.98 37.62 5.62
CA THR A 1119 10.23 36.87 5.94
C THR A 1119 10.48 35.64 5.06
N ASP A 1120 11.74 35.22 4.95
CA ASP A 1120 12.15 33.91 4.38
C ASP A 1120 12.17 32.82 5.47
N TRP A 1121 11.29 31.83 5.34
CA TRP A 1121 11.25 30.62 6.19
C TRP A 1121 11.32 29.35 5.34
N VAL A 1122 12.30 28.51 5.63
CA VAL A 1122 12.72 27.31 4.85
C VAL A 1122 12.80 27.47 3.33
N GLY A 1123 12.94 28.71 2.86
CA GLY A 1123 13.06 29.05 1.44
C GLY A 1123 11.75 29.38 0.72
N TYR A 1124 10.64 29.44 1.45
CA TYR A 1124 9.43 30.16 1.06
C TYR A 1124 9.50 31.59 1.61
N TYR A 1125 9.02 32.56 0.84
CA TYR A 1125 8.83 33.93 1.28
C TYR A 1125 7.38 34.11 1.71
N LEU A 1126 7.18 34.58 2.95
CA LEU A 1126 5.88 34.82 3.55
C LEU A 1126 5.66 36.34 3.63
N ASP A 1127 4.57 36.86 3.05
CA ASP A 1127 4.22 38.28 3.08
C ASP A 1127 2.90 38.49 3.85
N MET A 1128 2.99 39.21 4.97
CA MET A 1128 1.89 39.55 5.88
C MET A 1128 1.17 40.85 5.49
N GLN A 1129 1.70 41.63 4.55
CA GLN A 1129 1.09 42.87 4.04
C GLN A 1129 0.05 42.55 2.96
N THR A 1130 0.44 41.77 1.95
CA THR A 1130 -0.47 41.38 0.85
C THR A 1130 -1.25 40.08 1.13
N PHE A 1131 -0.84 39.37 2.19
CA PHE A 1131 -1.21 37.98 2.50
C PHE A 1131 -0.90 37.08 1.31
N ALA A 1132 0.38 36.83 1.08
CA ALA A 1132 0.89 36.07 -0.07
C ALA A 1132 2.05 35.15 0.33
N VAL A 1133 2.24 34.07 -0.43
CA VAL A 1133 3.33 33.11 -0.28
C VAL A 1133 4.03 32.87 -1.60
N GLY A 1134 5.34 32.67 -1.59
CA GLY A 1134 6.12 32.49 -2.81
C GLY A 1134 7.58 32.22 -2.54
N ILE A 1135 8.45 32.73 -3.43
CA ILE A 1135 9.91 32.69 -3.26
C ILE A 1135 10.46 34.12 -3.23
N SER A 1136 11.52 34.35 -2.45
CA SER A 1136 12.11 35.67 -2.32
C SER A 1136 12.67 36.18 -3.66
N LEU A 1137 12.67 37.50 -3.85
CA LEU A 1137 13.06 38.15 -5.11
C LEU A 1137 14.45 37.70 -5.59
N ALA A 1138 15.41 37.47 -4.69
CA ALA A 1138 16.74 36.97 -5.02
C ALA A 1138 16.71 35.54 -5.63
N ARG A 1139 15.81 34.67 -5.15
CA ARG A 1139 15.57 33.33 -5.70
C ARG A 1139 14.86 33.39 -7.05
N ALA A 1140 13.86 34.26 -7.17
CA ALA A 1140 13.18 34.53 -8.43
C ALA A 1140 14.17 35.00 -9.51
N GLN A 1141 14.98 36.03 -9.21
CA GLN A 1141 16.03 36.51 -10.11
C GLN A 1141 17.08 35.45 -10.46
N TRP A 1142 17.41 34.53 -9.54
CA TRP A 1142 18.32 33.42 -9.84
C TRP A 1142 17.69 32.45 -10.86
N LEU A 1143 16.43 32.07 -10.67
CA LEU A 1143 15.69 31.24 -11.65
C LEU A 1143 15.53 31.95 -12.99
N THR A 1144 15.20 33.25 -13.00
CA THR A 1144 15.14 34.09 -14.21
C THR A 1144 16.48 34.07 -14.96
N ARG A 1145 17.61 34.35 -14.28
CA ARG A 1145 18.94 34.35 -14.92
C ARG A 1145 19.32 32.97 -15.45
N TRP A 1146 19.03 31.90 -14.72
CA TRP A 1146 19.32 30.53 -15.16
C TRP A 1146 18.47 30.11 -16.37
N ALA A 1147 17.16 30.33 -16.33
CA ALA A 1147 16.26 30.00 -17.44
C ALA A 1147 16.59 30.85 -18.68
N GLY A 1148 16.88 32.14 -18.46
CA GLY A 1148 17.41 33.08 -19.44
C GLY A 1148 18.66 32.57 -20.14
N GLN A 1149 19.69 32.20 -19.37
CA GLN A 1149 20.95 31.68 -19.90
C GLN A 1149 20.72 30.39 -20.71
N VAL A 1150 20.07 29.37 -20.14
CA VAL A 1150 19.90 28.08 -20.82
C VAL A 1150 19.07 28.22 -22.10
N HIS A 1151 18.07 29.12 -22.14
CA HIS A 1151 17.34 29.38 -23.38
C HIS A 1151 18.15 30.22 -24.38
N GLN A 1152 19.03 31.12 -23.95
CA GLN A 1152 19.87 31.93 -24.84
C GLN A 1152 20.99 31.09 -25.47
N ASP A 1153 21.82 30.45 -24.64
CA ASP A 1153 22.96 29.61 -25.03
C ASP A 1153 22.52 28.45 -25.94
N GLY A 1154 21.30 27.92 -25.73
CA GLY A 1154 20.74 26.84 -26.54
C GLY A 1154 21.41 25.48 -26.34
N MET A 1155 22.33 25.40 -25.37
CA MET A 1155 22.97 24.20 -24.84
C MET A 1155 22.73 24.16 -23.32
N ALA A 1156 22.63 22.97 -22.73
CA ALA A 1156 22.61 22.80 -21.27
C ALA A 1156 23.60 21.71 -20.85
N ASP A 1157 24.39 22.02 -19.83
CA ASP A 1157 25.02 21.02 -18.95
C ASP A 1157 23.91 20.31 -18.16
N MET A 1158 23.75 19.01 -18.37
CA MET A 1158 22.59 18.28 -17.85
C MET A 1158 22.60 18.11 -16.32
N ARG A 1159 23.78 18.15 -15.69
CA ARG A 1159 23.94 18.09 -14.23
C ARG A 1159 23.43 19.38 -13.59
N ARG A 1160 23.92 20.52 -14.06
CA ARG A 1160 23.46 21.86 -13.62
C ARG A 1160 21.98 22.07 -13.95
N PHE A 1161 21.50 21.50 -15.07
CA PHE A 1161 20.08 21.52 -15.42
C PHE A 1161 19.24 20.73 -14.41
N ALA A 1162 19.64 19.51 -14.03
CA ALA A 1162 18.96 18.70 -13.03
C ALA A 1162 19.00 19.34 -11.63
N GLU A 1163 20.14 19.90 -11.21
CA GLU A 1163 20.29 20.64 -9.95
C GLU A 1163 19.34 21.85 -9.88
N ALA A 1164 19.22 22.62 -10.97
CA ALA A 1164 18.31 23.76 -11.05
C ALA A 1164 16.83 23.35 -11.15
N LEU A 1165 16.52 22.27 -11.89
CA LEU A 1165 15.18 21.70 -11.98
C LEU A 1165 14.69 21.16 -10.61
N GLY A 1166 15.59 20.59 -9.79
CA GLY A 1166 15.28 20.22 -8.41
C GLY A 1166 14.89 21.42 -7.54
N ARG A 1167 15.66 22.53 -7.64
CA ARG A 1167 15.33 23.81 -6.96
C ARG A 1167 13.99 24.39 -7.44
N MET A 1168 13.70 24.28 -8.73
CA MET A 1168 12.44 24.75 -9.31
C MET A 1168 11.25 23.86 -8.92
N GLY A 1169 11.46 22.54 -8.80
CA GLY A 1169 10.50 21.60 -8.20
C GLY A 1169 10.06 22.04 -6.80
N PHE A 1170 11.02 22.34 -5.91
CA PHE A 1170 10.74 22.90 -4.58
C PHE A 1170 9.96 24.22 -4.66
N ALA A 1171 10.30 25.12 -5.59
CA ALA A 1171 9.56 26.37 -5.79
C ALA A 1171 8.09 26.13 -6.20
N THR A 1172 7.76 25.07 -6.94
CA THR A 1172 6.35 24.76 -7.30
C THR A 1172 5.47 24.29 -6.13
N HIS A 1173 6.02 24.08 -4.94
CA HIS A 1173 5.21 23.96 -3.72
C HIS A 1173 4.45 25.25 -3.40
N VAL A 1174 4.92 26.41 -3.86
CA VAL A 1174 4.25 27.71 -3.70
C VAL A 1174 3.92 28.37 -5.05
N LEU A 1175 4.70 28.11 -6.10
CA LEU A 1175 4.43 28.56 -7.48
C LEU A 1175 3.60 27.52 -8.24
N LEU A 1176 2.34 27.33 -7.84
CA LEU A 1176 1.44 26.32 -8.42
C LEU A 1176 1.30 26.43 -9.95
N TRP A 1177 1.33 27.64 -10.50
CA TRP A 1177 1.25 27.91 -11.94
C TRP A 1177 2.43 27.33 -12.75
N ALA A 1178 3.61 27.18 -12.14
CA ALA A 1178 4.82 26.71 -12.82
C ALA A 1178 4.91 25.18 -12.89
N LYS A 1179 4.11 24.46 -12.10
CA LYS A 1179 4.09 23.00 -11.98
C LYS A 1179 3.86 22.22 -13.29
N PRO A 1180 2.93 22.61 -14.18
CA PRO A 1180 2.72 21.93 -15.48
C PRO A 1180 3.98 21.93 -16.33
N PHE A 1181 4.65 23.09 -16.32
CA PHE A 1181 5.81 23.39 -17.14
C PHE A 1181 7.05 22.62 -16.70
N LEU A 1182 7.05 21.99 -15.52
CA LEU A 1182 8.13 21.08 -15.13
C LEU A 1182 8.06 19.72 -15.83
N ALA A 1183 6.89 19.25 -16.24
CA ALA A 1183 6.74 17.94 -16.88
C ALA A 1183 7.66 17.73 -18.12
N PRO A 1184 7.72 18.64 -19.11
CA PRO A 1184 8.67 18.50 -20.22
C PRO A 1184 10.13 18.61 -19.78
N LEU A 1185 10.44 19.41 -18.74
CA LEU A 1185 11.80 19.57 -18.22
C LEU A 1185 12.28 18.28 -17.54
N TYR A 1186 11.43 17.63 -16.73
CA TYR A 1186 11.72 16.33 -16.13
C TYR A 1186 11.81 15.23 -17.19
N ALA A 1187 10.93 15.21 -18.19
CA ALA A 1187 10.99 14.25 -19.29
C ALA A 1187 12.31 14.37 -20.07
N TRP A 1188 12.79 15.58 -20.34
CA TRP A 1188 14.10 15.78 -20.98
C TRP A 1188 15.26 15.42 -20.04
N SER A 1189 15.21 15.86 -18.78
CA SER A 1189 16.25 15.57 -17.78
C SER A 1189 16.37 14.08 -17.42
N ALA A 1190 15.34 13.27 -17.67
CA ALA A 1190 15.37 11.82 -17.51
C ALA A 1190 15.80 11.06 -18.78
N ALA A 1191 15.67 11.68 -19.96
CA ALA A 1191 16.09 11.10 -21.25
C ALA A 1191 17.53 11.51 -21.66
N ALA A 1192 18.10 12.52 -21.01
CA ALA A 1192 19.41 13.09 -21.31
C ALA A 1192 20.48 12.61 -20.29
N PRO A 1193 21.64 12.07 -20.75
CA PRO A 1193 22.72 11.65 -19.85
C PRO A 1193 23.23 12.80 -18.96
N SER A 1194 23.37 12.54 -17.66
CA SER A 1194 23.58 13.56 -16.63
C SER A 1194 24.87 14.39 -16.78
N GLU A 1195 25.92 13.83 -17.38
CA GLU A 1195 27.21 14.53 -17.57
C GLU A 1195 27.38 15.14 -18.98
N ALA A 1196 26.37 15.01 -19.84
CA ALA A 1196 26.43 15.56 -21.19
C ALA A 1196 26.12 17.07 -21.21
N THR A 1197 26.73 17.79 -22.15
CA THR A 1197 26.23 19.10 -22.60
C THR A 1197 25.43 18.89 -23.89
N ILE A 1198 24.12 19.16 -23.86
CA ILE A 1198 23.21 18.82 -24.96
C ILE A 1198 22.47 20.07 -25.45
N ARG A 1199 22.23 20.13 -26.77
CA ARG A 1199 21.40 21.17 -27.39
C ARG A 1199 19.97 21.13 -26.86
N VAL A 1200 19.50 22.26 -26.33
CA VAL A 1200 18.17 22.43 -25.74
C VAL A 1200 17.07 22.24 -26.81
N PRO A 1201 16.16 21.26 -26.68
CA PRO A 1201 15.06 21.08 -27.62
C PRO A 1201 14.13 22.29 -27.67
N LYS A 1202 13.52 22.57 -28.83
CA LYS A 1202 12.64 23.75 -29.01
C LYS A 1202 11.54 23.86 -27.94
N MET A 1203 10.92 22.74 -27.55
CA MET A 1203 9.90 22.70 -26.50
C MET A 1203 10.45 23.15 -25.14
N ILE A 1204 11.65 22.68 -24.76
CA ILE A 1204 12.33 23.06 -23.53
C ILE A 1204 12.69 24.56 -23.56
N ARG A 1205 13.22 25.04 -24.70
CA ARG A 1205 13.57 26.44 -24.90
C ARG A 1205 12.36 27.37 -24.70
N LEU A 1206 11.21 27.03 -25.28
CA LEU A 1206 9.94 27.75 -25.12
C LEU A 1206 9.43 27.68 -23.67
N THR A 1207 9.57 26.53 -23.01
CA THR A 1207 9.15 26.34 -21.61
C THR A 1207 9.97 27.21 -20.66
N LEU A 1208 11.30 27.27 -20.86
CA LEU A 1208 12.20 28.11 -20.07
C LEU A 1208 11.98 29.60 -20.32
N LEU A 1209 11.75 30.00 -21.57
CA LEU A 1209 11.41 31.39 -21.92
C LEU A 1209 10.11 31.84 -21.23
N PHE A 1210 9.06 31.00 -21.26
CA PHE A 1210 7.82 31.28 -20.54
C PHE A 1210 8.05 31.39 -19.02
N LEU A 1211 8.77 30.44 -18.41
CA LEU A 1211 9.10 30.51 -16.98
C LEU A 1211 9.91 31.77 -16.62
N GLU A 1212 10.83 32.20 -17.49
CA GLU A 1212 11.59 33.44 -17.33
C GLU A 1212 10.68 34.68 -17.36
N GLU A 1213 9.81 34.78 -18.36
CA GLU A 1213 8.84 35.87 -18.54
C GLU A 1213 7.87 35.98 -17.36
N GLN A 1214 7.26 34.87 -16.94
CA GLN A 1214 6.34 34.85 -15.79
C GLN A 1214 7.01 35.25 -14.47
N LEU A 1215 8.31 34.95 -14.29
CA LEU A 1215 9.07 35.42 -13.12
C LEU A 1215 9.42 36.91 -13.19
N LYS A 1216 9.70 37.45 -14.39
CA LYS A 1216 9.88 38.90 -14.65
C LYS A 1216 8.59 39.68 -14.37
N ASP A 1217 7.45 39.13 -14.75
CA ASP A 1217 6.08 39.63 -14.47
C ASP A 1217 5.71 39.65 -12.97
N GLY A 1218 6.62 39.30 -12.07
CA GLY A 1218 6.37 39.30 -10.62
C GLY A 1218 5.58 38.10 -10.09
N ARG A 1219 5.30 37.07 -10.91
CA ARG A 1219 4.53 35.88 -10.50
C ARG A 1219 5.30 34.90 -9.59
N HIS A 1220 6.34 35.40 -8.90
CA HIS A 1220 7.08 34.68 -7.87
C HIS A 1220 6.40 34.72 -6.48
N MET A 1221 5.24 35.36 -6.38
CA MET A 1221 4.34 35.33 -5.22
C MET A 1221 2.92 34.95 -5.67
N LEU A 1222 2.19 34.19 -4.84
CA LEU A 1222 0.75 33.92 -4.99
C LEU A 1222 -0.04 34.48 -3.79
N PRO A 1223 -1.18 35.17 -4.02
CA PRO A 1223 -2.02 35.68 -2.95
C PRO A 1223 -2.76 34.56 -2.23
N CYS A 1224 -2.58 34.48 -0.92
CA CYS A 1224 -3.31 33.57 -0.04
C CYS A 1224 -4.73 34.10 0.19
N ARG A 1225 -5.72 33.21 0.03
CA ARG A 1225 -7.15 33.39 0.30
C ARG A 1225 -7.72 32.01 0.61
N LYS A 1226 -8.81 31.89 1.37
CA LYS A 1226 -9.58 30.64 1.34
C LYS A 1226 -10.17 30.49 -0.06
N LEU A 1227 -10.29 29.25 -0.53
CA LEU A 1227 -10.82 28.98 -1.87
C LEU A 1227 -12.29 29.39 -1.93
N TRP A 1228 -12.60 30.34 -2.81
CA TRP A 1228 -13.97 30.68 -3.17
C TRP A 1228 -14.58 29.51 -3.93
N LYS A 1229 -15.92 29.36 -3.85
CA LYS A 1229 -16.63 28.28 -4.56
C LYS A 1229 -16.24 28.29 -6.04
N ASP A 1230 -16.02 27.10 -6.61
CA ASP A 1230 -15.76 26.98 -8.04
C ASP A 1230 -16.88 27.63 -8.84
N HIS A 1231 -16.56 28.74 -9.49
CA HIS A 1231 -17.49 29.48 -10.35
C HIS A 1231 -17.54 28.89 -11.78
N GLY A 1232 -16.79 27.81 -12.05
CA GLY A 1232 -16.65 27.11 -13.31
C GLY A 1232 -15.52 27.68 -14.18
N GLU A 1233 -14.96 26.83 -15.05
CA GLU A 1233 -14.00 27.22 -16.09
C GLU A 1233 -14.52 28.45 -16.87
N TRP A 1234 -13.67 29.45 -17.10
CA TRP A 1234 -14.00 30.57 -17.99
C TRP A 1234 -13.46 30.34 -19.41
N PHE A 1235 -12.25 29.79 -19.50
CA PHE A 1235 -11.57 29.52 -20.75
C PHE A 1235 -10.61 28.33 -20.59
N ARG A 1236 -10.72 27.33 -21.47
CA ARG A 1236 -9.86 26.13 -21.52
C ARG A 1236 -9.23 26.01 -22.90
N THR A 1237 -7.91 25.95 -22.98
CA THR A 1237 -7.16 25.69 -24.23
C THR A 1237 -6.29 24.45 -24.07
N ASP A 1238 -6.44 23.48 -24.96
CA ASP A 1238 -5.45 22.40 -25.08
C ASP A 1238 -4.20 22.92 -25.81
N ALA A 1239 -3.09 22.18 -25.70
CA ALA A 1239 -1.86 22.55 -26.36
C ALA A 1239 -1.97 22.33 -27.87
N LYS A 1240 -1.49 23.28 -28.68
CA LYS A 1240 -1.58 23.25 -30.15
C LYS A 1240 -0.26 23.65 -30.79
N CYS A 1241 0.06 23.07 -31.94
CA CYS A 1241 1.18 23.47 -32.79
C CYS A 1241 0.67 23.63 -34.22
N ASP A 1242 0.45 24.87 -34.64
CA ASP A 1242 0.25 25.28 -36.04
C ASP A 1242 1.61 25.73 -36.63
N PRO A 1243 1.77 25.79 -37.97
CA PRO A 1243 3.03 26.19 -38.62
C PRO A 1243 3.66 27.47 -38.06
N ASP A 1244 2.83 28.48 -37.79
CA ASP A 1244 3.25 29.81 -37.31
C ASP A 1244 2.86 30.10 -35.84
N LYS A 1245 2.29 29.11 -35.12
CA LYS A 1245 1.73 29.35 -33.77
C LYS A 1245 1.81 28.12 -32.86
N VAL A 1246 2.61 28.24 -31.79
CA VAL A 1246 2.60 27.31 -30.66
C VAL A 1246 1.69 27.86 -29.56
N VAL A 1247 0.76 27.03 -29.08
CA VAL A 1247 -0.10 27.33 -27.93
C VAL A 1247 0.26 26.35 -26.81
N LEU A 1248 0.74 26.88 -25.69
CA LEU A 1248 0.88 26.12 -24.45
C LEU A 1248 -0.51 25.96 -23.81
N GLY A 1249 -0.89 24.72 -23.49
CA GLY A 1249 -2.22 24.41 -22.95
C GLY A 1249 -2.41 24.80 -21.48
N GLY A 1250 -3.64 25.12 -21.09
CA GLY A 1250 -4.01 25.51 -19.73
C GLY A 1250 -5.47 25.99 -19.64
N TRP A 1251 -5.89 26.46 -18.47
CA TRP A 1251 -7.18 27.12 -18.30
C TRP A 1251 -7.12 28.30 -17.34
N ILE A 1252 -8.15 29.14 -17.40
CA ILE A 1252 -8.30 30.35 -16.59
C ILE A 1252 -9.68 30.28 -15.93
N CYS A 1253 -9.70 30.47 -14.61
CA CYS A 1253 -10.92 30.57 -13.81
C CYS A 1253 -11.54 31.98 -13.94
N LYS A 1254 -12.82 32.15 -13.59
CA LYS A 1254 -13.54 33.43 -13.77
C LYS A 1254 -12.96 34.61 -12.97
N ASP A 1255 -12.17 34.34 -11.94
CA ASP A 1255 -11.40 35.31 -11.16
C ASP A 1255 -10.09 35.78 -11.83
N LYS A 1256 -9.79 35.25 -13.03
CA LYS A 1256 -8.56 35.42 -13.81
C LYS A 1256 -7.31 34.74 -13.22
N THR A 1257 -7.45 33.87 -12.22
CA THR A 1257 -6.31 33.12 -11.66
C THR A 1257 -5.84 32.06 -12.67
N PRO A 1258 -4.58 32.08 -13.14
CA PRO A 1258 -4.04 31.04 -14.02
C PRO A 1258 -3.86 29.76 -13.23
N THR A 1259 -4.56 28.69 -13.61
CA THR A 1259 -4.46 27.38 -12.95
C THR A 1259 -3.90 26.34 -13.91
N GLY A 1260 -2.84 25.67 -13.45
CA GLY A 1260 -2.05 24.74 -14.25
C GLY A 1260 -2.56 23.30 -14.18
N LYS A 1261 -2.30 22.52 -15.24
CA LYS A 1261 -2.58 21.08 -15.34
C LYS A 1261 -1.40 20.20 -14.94
#